data_AF-A0A1M6UG50-F1
#
_entry.id   AF-A0A1M6UG50-F1
#
_cell.length_a   1.000
_cell.length_b   1.000
_cell.length_c   1.000
_cell.angle_alpha   90.00
_cell.angle_beta   90.00
_cell.angle_gamma   90.00
#
_symmetry.space_group_name_H-M   'P 1'
#
loop_
_entity.id
_entity.type
_entity.pdbx_description
1 polymer ?
#
loop_
_entity_poly.entity_id
_entity_poly.type
_entity_poly.pdbx_seq_one_letter_code
_entity_poly.pdbx_strand_id
1 'polypeptide(L)'
;MVQERIYNYFERNPQLHVLFIFDKMNINFTELELVEWPENYIYKVFDGAWFNIKYAIENTWKDKNVVLLFTDKTCPKTEEQMLVFPLLDMLKANMEFKEDDYESFMQQYNLPEKFRLFIKNNISEIQSTKISSMLAGHLAPETFSEDLVCRAFISSYLGEKKLLDWEPIIVHMLVLGLQSEEKKRNDFFHRLSKNLDAKKAVDAKLNSLFDRTYSPNSDQKMKEVAECLKYNSISQLLDAAQGDNYKQYKIKNQMMLEGQNKVYEYGLQNRQWSEKFSQAMAELAKDIKEEEIISVYGIDAQYNYMPEALCWPILKEILEKKLMTEPEDVNDRMRNMALKFSPQADIQVVIKFIEQVALYYEKVKNVGTMKLNTPEEYVQKYIDRDNGLYLADMIYRHCLEAYHDLITKENPICQTINNVKNQLDQEYAKLANVLNLEWLTCVKERDDIFDSLSICKQEDFYNNESEPSAKQVIIISDALRYEVAAELMQELSKEKHIAKLYPYKAMLPTETKYCKTALLPHRTLELQGTELVIDGQVLVTTEQRTAHLAKYKEGAVCVKYEDVMNGDQTSNRELFKRPLVYIFHDVIDENSHPQNPFEIIRSCRTAINQLAVLVKRLHATWNVANVIVTADHGFIYNDIHFEEKDKHSINDPNIEKKTRYYLTDSTVEVEGIAKFPLENVSGISAAKQTFVAVPYGTNRLAAPGGYNFAHGGATLQEMIIPVIKSSQRRTDKTEKVGVSLMNHNLNMVSSRLKFHLIQSEAVSMTIMERRIVCQIFNGDDPVTIEKELLLNSTDSANLNNRVFEVTLNLNKSVTSSVLQLRVYDVEDRLNPLIKETVKNNTMIEQDF
;
A
#
# COMPACT_ATOMS: atom_id res chain seq x y z
N MET A 1 -45.40 -31.42 -18.87
CA MET A 1 -44.01 -31.89 -18.68
C MET A 1 -43.70 -33.10 -19.58
N VAL A 2 -44.68 -33.96 -19.86
CA VAL A 2 -44.53 -35.14 -20.73
C VAL A 2 -44.58 -34.76 -22.23
N GLN A 3 -45.45 -33.82 -22.62
CA GLN A 3 -45.56 -33.37 -24.03
C GLN A 3 -44.26 -32.76 -24.59
N GLU A 4 -43.59 -31.87 -23.86
CA GLU A 4 -42.29 -31.30 -24.28
C GLU A 4 -41.20 -32.37 -24.40
N ARG A 5 -41.26 -33.42 -23.57
CA ARG A 5 -40.33 -34.56 -23.66
C ARG A 5 -40.60 -35.38 -24.92
N ILE A 6 -41.86 -35.60 -25.26
CA ILE A 6 -42.25 -36.26 -26.52
C ILE A 6 -41.72 -35.47 -27.73
N TYR A 7 -41.84 -34.14 -27.73
CA TYR A 7 -41.25 -33.31 -28.80
C TYR A 7 -39.73 -33.48 -28.91
N ASN A 8 -39.02 -33.49 -27.78
CA ASN A 8 -37.58 -33.74 -27.78
C ASN A 8 -37.19 -35.09 -28.41
N TYR A 9 -38.01 -36.13 -28.30
CA TYR A 9 -37.73 -37.44 -28.94
C TYR A 9 -37.74 -37.33 -30.47
N PHE A 10 -38.72 -36.63 -31.04
CA PHE A 10 -38.82 -36.41 -32.48
C PHE A 10 -37.77 -35.42 -33.00
N GLU A 11 -37.45 -34.36 -32.24
CA GLU A 11 -36.40 -33.41 -32.62
C GLU A 11 -35.00 -34.05 -32.65
N ARG A 12 -34.69 -34.91 -31.67
CA ARG A 12 -33.39 -35.61 -31.59
C ARG A 12 -33.25 -36.74 -32.60
N ASN A 13 -34.35 -37.28 -33.11
CA ASN A 13 -34.36 -38.42 -34.02
C ASN A 13 -35.20 -38.08 -35.27
N PRO A 14 -34.62 -37.41 -36.29
CA PRO A 14 -35.37 -36.96 -37.46
C PRO A 14 -35.99 -38.09 -38.32
N GLN A 15 -35.57 -39.34 -38.11
CA GLN A 15 -36.12 -40.52 -38.78
C GLN A 15 -37.22 -41.23 -37.96
N LEU A 16 -37.50 -40.75 -36.73
CA LEU A 16 -38.51 -41.34 -35.86
C LEU A 16 -39.91 -41.00 -36.40
N HIS A 17 -40.68 -42.03 -36.73
CA HIS A 17 -42.04 -41.90 -37.25
C HIS A 17 -43.09 -42.10 -36.16
N VAL A 18 -42.88 -43.08 -35.27
CA VAL A 18 -43.84 -43.47 -34.22
C VAL A 18 -43.16 -43.57 -32.86
N LEU A 19 -43.66 -42.85 -31.86
CA LEU A 19 -43.23 -43.00 -30.47
C LEU A 19 -44.27 -43.83 -29.70
N PHE A 20 -43.84 -45.00 -29.21
CA PHE A 20 -44.67 -45.93 -28.47
C PHE A 20 -44.64 -45.62 -26.98
N ILE A 21 -45.78 -45.43 -26.34
CA ILE A 21 -45.89 -45.19 -24.90
C ILE A 21 -46.67 -46.35 -24.27
N PHE A 22 -46.07 -47.06 -23.32
CA PHE A 22 -46.73 -48.14 -22.57
C PHE A 22 -47.02 -47.70 -21.14
N ASP A 23 -48.26 -47.30 -20.88
CA ASP A 23 -48.68 -46.65 -19.64
C ASP A 23 -49.78 -47.46 -18.93
N LYS A 24 -49.38 -48.63 -18.41
CA LYS A 24 -50.29 -49.56 -17.71
C LYS A 24 -50.98 -48.94 -16.48
N MET A 25 -50.41 -47.87 -15.92
CA MET A 25 -50.88 -47.21 -14.70
C MET A 25 -51.70 -45.94 -15.02
N ASN A 26 -51.91 -45.61 -16.30
CA ASN A 26 -52.60 -44.40 -16.79
C ASN A 26 -52.04 -43.07 -16.24
N ILE A 27 -50.77 -43.06 -15.86
CA ILE A 27 -50.10 -41.88 -15.28
C ILE A 27 -49.91 -40.81 -16.36
N ASN A 28 -49.45 -41.21 -17.55
CA ASN A 28 -49.23 -40.33 -18.70
C ASN A 28 -50.51 -40.08 -19.51
N PHE A 29 -51.45 -41.03 -19.53
CA PHE A 29 -52.76 -40.89 -20.19
C PHE A 29 -53.50 -39.64 -19.70
N THR A 30 -53.52 -39.42 -18.38
CA THR A 30 -54.26 -38.32 -17.75
C THR A 30 -53.70 -36.94 -18.12
N GLU A 31 -52.39 -36.85 -18.38
CA GLU A 31 -51.74 -35.60 -18.83
C GLU A 31 -51.91 -35.41 -20.35
N LEU A 32 -51.76 -36.47 -21.16
CA LEU A 32 -51.72 -36.37 -22.63
C LEU A 32 -53.10 -36.31 -23.30
N GLU A 33 -54.16 -36.77 -22.65
CA GLU A 33 -55.53 -36.69 -23.19
C GLU A 33 -56.04 -35.23 -23.30
N LEU A 34 -55.60 -34.36 -22.40
CA LEU A 34 -56.03 -32.96 -22.32
C LEU A 34 -55.18 -32.01 -23.17
N VAL A 35 -54.24 -32.56 -23.95
CA VAL A 35 -53.24 -31.80 -24.70
C VAL A 35 -53.69 -31.55 -26.14
N GLU A 36 -53.53 -30.31 -26.61
CA GLU A 36 -53.66 -29.98 -28.02
C GLU A 36 -52.38 -30.34 -28.80
N TRP A 37 -52.55 -31.12 -29.88
CA TRP A 37 -51.46 -31.57 -30.74
C TRP A 37 -51.43 -30.76 -32.05
N PRO A 38 -50.25 -30.28 -32.49
CA PRO A 38 -50.10 -29.59 -33.76
C PRO A 38 -50.48 -30.47 -34.96
N GLU A 39 -50.82 -29.89 -36.10
CA GLU A 39 -51.35 -30.62 -37.27
C GLU A 39 -50.42 -31.72 -37.82
N ASN A 40 -49.11 -31.59 -37.61
CA ASN A 40 -48.09 -32.56 -38.00
C ASN A 40 -47.92 -33.72 -37.00
N TYR A 41 -48.64 -33.72 -35.88
CA TYR A 41 -48.67 -34.80 -34.90
C TYR A 41 -50.00 -35.57 -34.94
N ILE A 42 -49.94 -36.85 -34.61
CA ILE A 42 -51.12 -37.67 -34.34
C ILE A 42 -50.93 -38.31 -32.98
N TYR A 43 -51.78 -37.95 -32.02
CA TYR A 43 -51.90 -38.68 -30.77
C TYR A 43 -53.03 -39.70 -30.88
N LYS A 44 -52.71 -40.98 -30.66
CA LYS A 44 -53.69 -42.06 -30.72
C LYS A 44 -53.53 -42.96 -29.51
N VAL A 45 -54.62 -43.11 -28.77
CA VAL A 45 -54.77 -44.15 -27.75
C VAL A 45 -55.16 -45.44 -28.46
N PHE A 46 -54.42 -46.51 -28.19
CA PHE A 46 -54.64 -47.82 -28.79
C PHE A 46 -55.99 -48.39 -28.35
N ASP A 47 -56.84 -48.74 -29.31
CA ASP A 47 -58.24 -49.16 -29.09
C ASP A 47 -58.47 -50.66 -29.34
N GLY A 48 -57.39 -51.44 -29.53
CA GLY A 48 -57.47 -52.86 -29.85
C GLY A 48 -57.42 -53.19 -31.34
N ALA A 49 -57.58 -52.21 -32.23
CA ALA A 49 -57.64 -52.43 -33.69
C ALA A 49 -56.25 -52.41 -34.35
N TRP A 50 -55.48 -53.48 -34.14
CA TRP A 50 -54.09 -53.62 -34.62
C TRP A 50 -53.89 -53.35 -36.12
N PHE A 51 -54.74 -53.94 -36.98
CA PHE A 51 -54.63 -53.77 -38.43
C PHE A 51 -54.86 -52.32 -38.85
N ASN A 52 -55.89 -51.67 -38.29
CA ASN A 52 -56.25 -50.30 -38.64
C ASN A 52 -55.14 -49.32 -38.25
N ILE A 53 -54.54 -49.52 -37.07
CA ILE A 53 -53.44 -48.68 -36.61
C ILE A 53 -52.19 -48.89 -37.47
N LYS A 54 -51.83 -50.14 -37.80
CA LYS A 54 -50.72 -50.42 -38.70
C LYS A 54 -50.91 -49.76 -40.07
N TYR A 55 -52.08 -49.94 -40.66
CA TYR A 55 -52.43 -49.35 -41.95
C TYR A 55 -52.40 -47.82 -41.92
N ALA A 56 -52.96 -47.22 -40.87
CA ALA A 56 -52.98 -45.76 -40.70
C ALA A 56 -51.56 -45.20 -40.58
N ILE A 57 -50.68 -45.82 -39.79
CA ILE A 57 -49.28 -45.40 -39.64
C ILE A 57 -48.52 -45.45 -40.97
N GLU A 58 -48.69 -46.52 -41.75
CA GLU A 58 -47.96 -46.71 -43.03
C GLU A 58 -48.51 -45.87 -44.18
N ASN A 59 -49.79 -45.49 -44.14
CA ASN A 59 -50.47 -44.87 -45.28
C ASN A 59 -51.03 -43.48 -44.94
N THR A 60 -52.01 -43.43 -44.03
CA THR A 60 -52.78 -42.21 -43.75
C THR A 60 -51.99 -41.18 -42.93
N TRP A 61 -51.08 -41.63 -42.08
CA TRP A 61 -50.26 -40.82 -41.18
C TRP A 61 -48.78 -40.85 -41.56
N LYS A 62 -48.43 -41.33 -42.75
CA LYS A 62 -47.05 -41.56 -43.20
C LYS A 62 -46.12 -40.33 -43.11
N ASP A 63 -46.67 -39.12 -43.16
CA ASP A 63 -45.92 -37.86 -43.12
C ASP A 63 -46.10 -37.11 -41.78
N LYS A 64 -46.61 -37.79 -40.74
CA LYS A 64 -46.91 -37.21 -39.42
C LYS A 64 -46.16 -37.92 -38.30
N ASN A 65 -45.82 -37.18 -37.25
CA ASN A 65 -45.22 -37.74 -36.03
C ASN A 65 -46.32 -38.41 -35.19
N VAL A 66 -46.27 -39.73 -35.06
CA VAL A 66 -47.32 -40.50 -34.37
C VAL A 66 -46.92 -40.79 -32.93
N VAL A 67 -47.75 -40.39 -31.97
CA VAL A 67 -47.63 -40.75 -30.56
C VAL A 67 -48.69 -41.81 -30.25
N LEU A 68 -48.25 -43.05 -30.07
CA LEU A 68 -49.14 -44.20 -29.89
C LEU A 68 -49.09 -44.69 -28.44
N LEU A 69 -50.20 -44.51 -27.72
CA LEU A 69 -50.32 -44.83 -26.30
C LEU A 69 -51.07 -46.15 -26.07
N PHE A 70 -50.47 -47.03 -25.28
CA PHE A 70 -51.06 -48.28 -24.78
C PHE A 70 -51.34 -48.17 -23.30
N THR A 71 -52.61 -48.21 -22.90
CA THR A 71 -53.05 -48.08 -21.50
C THR A 71 -53.21 -49.41 -20.77
N ASP A 72 -53.35 -50.52 -21.51
CA ASP A 72 -53.62 -51.86 -20.97
C ASP A 72 -52.48 -52.86 -21.22
N LYS A 73 -51.40 -52.45 -21.91
CA LYS A 73 -50.30 -53.33 -22.32
C LYS A 73 -48.96 -52.84 -21.80
N THR A 74 -48.06 -53.80 -21.55
CA THR A 74 -46.64 -53.54 -21.29
C THR A 74 -45.84 -53.73 -22.56
N CYS A 75 -44.72 -53.02 -22.69
CA CYS A 75 -43.76 -53.25 -23.76
C CYS A 75 -43.35 -54.74 -23.83
N PRO A 76 -43.38 -55.38 -25.01
CA PRO A 76 -43.01 -56.79 -25.15
C PRO A 76 -41.50 -56.98 -24.92
N LYS A 77 -41.12 -57.67 -23.83
CA LYS A 77 -39.71 -57.87 -23.43
C LYS A 77 -39.21 -59.30 -23.60
N THR A 78 -40.08 -60.29 -23.50
CA THR A 78 -39.73 -61.71 -23.69
C THR A 78 -40.01 -62.17 -25.12
N GLU A 79 -39.31 -63.19 -25.60
CA GLU A 79 -39.50 -63.77 -26.94
C GLU A 79 -40.96 -64.17 -27.22
N GLU A 80 -41.63 -64.79 -26.24
CA GLU A 80 -43.04 -65.16 -26.34
C GLU A 80 -43.96 -63.93 -26.52
N GLN A 81 -43.73 -62.86 -25.76
CA GLN A 81 -44.46 -61.59 -25.89
C GLN A 81 -44.20 -60.89 -27.22
N MET A 82 -42.98 -60.98 -27.75
CA MET A 82 -42.61 -60.38 -29.03
C MET A 82 -43.32 -61.09 -30.18
N LEU A 83 -43.35 -62.43 -30.19
CA LEU A 83 -44.00 -63.22 -31.24
C LEU A 83 -45.49 -62.93 -31.39
N VAL A 84 -46.16 -62.48 -30.31
CA VAL A 84 -47.60 -62.19 -30.31
C VAL A 84 -47.93 -60.70 -30.38
N PHE A 85 -46.95 -59.80 -30.56
CA PHE A 85 -47.17 -58.36 -30.64
C PHE A 85 -47.24 -57.88 -32.11
N PRO A 86 -48.42 -57.56 -32.67
CA PRO A 86 -48.60 -57.38 -34.12
C PRO A 86 -47.88 -56.16 -34.74
N LEU A 87 -47.47 -55.20 -33.90
CA LEU A 87 -46.71 -54.01 -34.30
C LEU A 87 -45.23 -54.11 -33.93
N LEU A 88 -44.70 -55.31 -33.68
CA LEU A 88 -43.32 -55.49 -33.22
C LEU A 88 -42.32 -54.92 -34.22
N ASP A 89 -42.56 -55.13 -35.51
CA ASP A 89 -41.73 -54.58 -36.59
C ASP A 89 -41.68 -53.04 -36.53
N MET A 90 -42.83 -52.39 -36.33
CA MET A 90 -42.90 -50.94 -36.16
C MET A 90 -42.24 -50.45 -34.87
N LEU A 91 -42.44 -51.15 -33.76
CA LEU A 91 -41.80 -50.83 -32.47
C LEU A 91 -40.28 -50.95 -32.57
N LYS A 92 -39.78 -51.96 -33.29
CA LYS A 92 -38.34 -52.16 -33.53
C LYS A 92 -37.74 -51.16 -34.51
N ALA A 93 -38.52 -50.72 -35.51
CA ALA A 93 -38.12 -49.68 -36.45
C ALA A 93 -38.19 -48.26 -35.87
N ASN A 94 -38.84 -48.09 -34.71
CA ASN A 94 -39.01 -46.82 -34.03
C ASN A 94 -38.58 -46.90 -32.55
N MET A 95 -39.23 -46.15 -31.64
CA MET A 95 -38.78 -46.01 -30.25
C MET A 95 -39.93 -46.15 -29.23
N GLU A 96 -39.59 -46.64 -28.06
CA GLU A 96 -40.42 -46.60 -26.84
C GLU A 96 -40.09 -45.33 -26.04
N PHE A 97 -41.13 -44.66 -25.52
CA PHE A 97 -41.01 -43.58 -24.55
C PHE A 97 -40.66 -44.15 -23.17
N LYS A 98 -39.49 -43.78 -22.66
CA LYS A 98 -39.04 -44.14 -21.31
C LYS A 98 -39.06 -42.91 -20.39
N GLU A 99 -39.61 -43.05 -19.19
CA GLU A 99 -39.50 -42.03 -18.14
C GLU A 99 -38.08 -42.02 -17.56
N ASP A 100 -37.44 -40.84 -17.58
CA ASP A 100 -36.16 -40.49 -16.97
C ASP A 100 -35.06 -41.55 -17.14
N ASP A 101 -34.48 -41.61 -18.35
CA ASP A 101 -33.52 -42.63 -18.76
C ASP A 101 -32.11 -42.39 -18.18
N TYR A 102 -32.00 -42.50 -16.85
CA TYR A 102 -30.71 -42.50 -16.16
C TYR A 102 -29.80 -43.62 -16.69
N GLU A 103 -30.37 -44.73 -17.18
CA GLU A 103 -29.64 -45.83 -17.80
C GLU A 103 -29.01 -45.39 -19.14
N SER A 104 -29.77 -44.72 -20.02
CA SER A 104 -29.21 -44.11 -21.23
C SER A 104 -28.24 -42.97 -20.94
N PHE A 105 -28.45 -42.18 -19.89
CA PHE A 105 -27.49 -41.15 -19.49
C PHE A 105 -26.17 -41.79 -19.05
N MET A 106 -26.21 -42.83 -18.21
CA MET A 106 -25.02 -43.59 -17.82
C MET A 106 -24.34 -44.25 -19.02
N GLN A 107 -25.12 -44.81 -19.94
CA GLN A 107 -24.60 -45.45 -21.15
C GLN A 107 -23.97 -44.44 -22.13
N GLN A 108 -24.62 -43.28 -22.36
CA GLN A 108 -24.15 -42.23 -23.25
C GLN A 108 -22.77 -41.70 -22.83
N TYR A 109 -22.55 -41.57 -21.52
CA TYR A 109 -21.34 -41.01 -20.93
C TYR A 109 -20.39 -42.07 -20.36
N ASN A 110 -20.71 -43.36 -20.56
CA ASN A 110 -19.96 -44.52 -20.08
C ASN A 110 -19.65 -44.48 -18.56
N LEU A 111 -20.60 -43.99 -17.75
CA LEU A 111 -20.39 -43.74 -16.33
C LEU A 111 -20.36 -45.04 -15.50
N PRO A 112 -19.44 -45.18 -14.53
CA PRO A 112 -19.36 -46.36 -13.67
C PRO A 112 -20.64 -46.67 -12.87
N GLU A 113 -20.96 -47.96 -12.69
CA GLU A 113 -22.13 -48.45 -11.92
C GLU A 113 -22.21 -47.92 -10.49
N LYS A 114 -21.08 -47.55 -9.87
CA LYS A 114 -21.07 -46.95 -8.52
C LYS A 114 -21.92 -45.67 -8.41
N PHE A 115 -22.11 -44.95 -9.52
CA PHE A 115 -22.91 -43.71 -9.54
C PHE A 115 -24.40 -43.95 -9.85
N ARG A 116 -24.83 -45.19 -10.09
CA ARG A 116 -26.19 -45.52 -10.52
C ARG A 116 -27.27 -44.93 -9.63
N LEU A 117 -27.14 -45.11 -8.32
CA LEU A 117 -28.13 -44.64 -7.35
C LEU A 117 -28.18 -43.11 -7.30
N PHE A 118 -27.02 -42.45 -7.31
CA PHE A 118 -26.91 -40.99 -7.31
C PHE A 118 -27.54 -40.37 -8.58
N ILE A 119 -27.21 -40.92 -9.75
CA ILE A 119 -27.75 -40.43 -11.02
C ILE A 119 -29.25 -40.68 -11.08
N LYS A 120 -29.73 -41.86 -10.70
CA LYS A 120 -31.16 -42.17 -10.64
C LYS A 120 -31.93 -41.17 -9.79
N ASN A 121 -31.38 -40.77 -8.64
CA ASN A 121 -32.05 -39.84 -7.72
C ASN A 121 -32.07 -38.39 -8.25
N ASN A 122 -31.13 -38.01 -9.12
CA ASN A 122 -30.92 -36.62 -9.52
C ASN A 122 -31.06 -36.37 -11.04
N ILE A 123 -31.39 -37.39 -11.84
CA ILE A 123 -31.32 -37.33 -13.32
C ILE A 123 -32.14 -36.19 -13.94
N SER A 124 -33.33 -35.92 -13.41
CA SER A 124 -34.21 -34.85 -13.87
C SER A 124 -33.58 -33.46 -13.70
N GLU A 125 -32.80 -33.28 -12.64
CA GLU A 125 -32.09 -32.04 -12.35
C GLU A 125 -30.76 -31.96 -13.13
N ILE A 126 -30.02 -33.07 -13.23
CA ILE A 126 -28.79 -33.19 -14.04
C ILE A 126 -29.05 -32.81 -15.50
N GLN A 127 -30.17 -33.27 -16.06
CA GLN A 127 -30.55 -33.02 -17.45
C GLN A 127 -31.19 -31.64 -17.68
N SER A 128 -31.42 -30.84 -16.63
CA SER A 128 -31.89 -29.47 -16.81
C SER A 128 -30.89 -28.67 -17.64
N THR A 129 -31.38 -27.79 -18.52
CA THR A 129 -30.52 -27.01 -19.45
C THR A 129 -29.40 -26.26 -18.72
N LYS A 130 -29.69 -25.74 -17.53
CA LYS A 130 -28.73 -24.99 -16.72
C LYS A 130 -27.63 -25.88 -16.14
N ILE A 131 -27.98 -27.03 -15.56
CA ILE A 131 -27.00 -27.94 -14.95
C ILE A 131 -26.20 -28.67 -16.04
N SER A 132 -26.86 -29.16 -17.08
CA SER A 132 -26.21 -29.82 -18.21
C SER A 132 -25.16 -28.91 -18.87
N SER A 133 -25.45 -27.60 -19.00
CA SER A 133 -24.47 -26.62 -19.48
C SER A 133 -23.26 -26.44 -18.55
N MET A 134 -23.42 -26.57 -17.23
CA MET A 134 -22.31 -26.48 -16.26
C MET A 134 -21.46 -27.75 -16.25
N LEU A 135 -22.08 -28.90 -16.51
CA LEU A 135 -21.44 -30.21 -16.54
C LEU A 135 -20.81 -30.52 -17.92
N ALA A 136 -21.04 -29.67 -18.93
CA ALA A 136 -20.49 -29.85 -20.27
C ALA A 136 -18.96 -29.96 -20.21
N GLY A 137 -18.42 -31.09 -20.68
CA GLY A 137 -16.98 -31.41 -20.63
C GLY A 137 -16.51 -32.13 -19.35
N HIS A 138 -17.39 -32.36 -18.38
CA HIS A 138 -17.09 -33.04 -17.10
C HIS A 138 -17.87 -34.35 -16.90
N LEU A 139 -18.55 -34.83 -17.95
CA LEU A 139 -19.35 -36.05 -17.92
C LEU A 139 -18.56 -37.29 -18.37
N ALA A 140 -17.24 -37.20 -18.54
CA ALA A 140 -16.43 -38.37 -18.88
C ALA A 140 -16.11 -39.20 -17.63
N PRO A 141 -15.89 -40.54 -17.73
CA PRO A 141 -15.67 -41.42 -16.59
C PRO A 141 -14.52 -41.00 -15.67
N GLU A 142 -13.49 -40.36 -16.23
CA GLU A 142 -12.29 -39.92 -15.52
C GLU A 142 -12.51 -38.61 -14.74
N THR A 143 -13.55 -37.86 -15.09
CA THR A 143 -13.81 -36.51 -14.54
C THR A 143 -15.09 -36.44 -13.71
N PHE A 144 -16.03 -37.37 -13.94
CA PHE A 144 -17.30 -37.40 -13.24
C PHE A 144 -17.14 -37.77 -11.76
N SER A 145 -17.77 -36.98 -10.88
CA SER A 145 -17.87 -37.29 -9.45
C SER A 145 -19.18 -36.75 -8.87
N GLU A 146 -19.67 -37.36 -7.79
CA GLU A 146 -20.84 -36.88 -7.07
C GLU A 146 -20.63 -35.45 -6.54
N ASP A 147 -19.42 -35.14 -6.06
CA ASP A 147 -19.02 -33.79 -5.64
C ASP A 147 -19.21 -32.75 -6.74
N LEU A 148 -18.73 -33.04 -7.95
CA LEU A 148 -18.81 -32.14 -9.10
C LEU A 148 -20.28 -31.85 -9.47
N VAL A 149 -21.13 -32.87 -9.46
CA VAL A 149 -22.55 -32.71 -9.77
C VAL A 149 -23.28 -31.97 -8.66
N CYS A 150 -23.00 -32.26 -7.38
CA CYS A 150 -23.53 -31.51 -6.24
C CYS A 150 -23.12 -30.04 -6.29
N ARG A 151 -21.87 -29.71 -6.63
CA ARG A 151 -21.42 -28.33 -6.83
C ARG A 151 -22.13 -27.64 -7.98
N ALA A 152 -22.46 -28.35 -9.06
CA ALA A 152 -23.27 -27.80 -10.15
C ALA A 152 -24.69 -27.43 -9.66
N PHE A 153 -25.34 -28.30 -8.88
CA PHE A 153 -26.64 -27.99 -8.26
C PHE A 153 -26.55 -26.74 -7.38
N ILE A 154 -25.58 -26.71 -6.46
CA ILE A 154 -25.40 -25.60 -5.51
C ILE A 154 -25.08 -24.30 -6.25
N SER A 155 -24.20 -24.33 -7.26
CA SER A 155 -23.89 -23.17 -8.11
C SER A 155 -25.14 -22.64 -8.81
N SER A 156 -25.99 -23.56 -9.31
CA SER A 156 -27.27 -23.19 -9.93
C SER A 156 -28.25 -22.56 -8.93
N TYR A 157 -28.31 -23.07 -7.70
CA TYR A 157 -29.14 -22.52 -6.62
C TYR A 157 -28.68 -21.12 -6.19
N LEU A 158 -27.37 -20.86 -6.22
CA LEU A 158 -26.78 -19.53 -5.99
C LEU A 158 -27.05 -18.55 -7.15
N GLY A 159 -27.66 -19.02 -8.25
CA GLY A 159 -27.97 -18.20 -9.42
C GLY A 159 -26.82 -18.10 -10.42
N GLU A 160 -25.72 -18.80 -10.19
CA GLU A 160 -24.54 -18.75 -11.06
C GLU A 160 -24.76 -19.49 -12.38
N LYS A 161 -23.96 -19.12 -13.38
CA LYS A 161 -23.97 -19.74 -14.72
C LYS A 161 -22.80 -20.70 -14.94
N LYS A 162 -21.78 -20.63 -14.09
CA LYS A 162 -20.58 -21.46 -14.15
C LYS A 162 -20.54 -22.41 -12.96
N LEU A 163 -19.86 -23.53 -13.12
CA LEU A 163 -19.51 -24.41 -12.01
C LEU A 163 -18.54 -23.68 -11.08
N LEU A 164 -18.89 -23.57 -9.80
CA LEU A 164 -18.04 -23.01 -8.77
C LEU A 164 -17.27 -24.10 -8.02
N ASP A 165 -16.08 -23.76 -7.54
CA ASP A 165 -15.40 -24.51 -6.48
C ASP A 165 -15.99 -24.20 -5.10
N TRP A 166 -15.61 -24.99 -4.11
CA TRP A 166 -16.19 -24.91 -2.76
C TRP A 166 -15.91 -23.57 -2.06
N GLU A 167 -14.75 -22.96 -2.28
CA GLU A 167 -14.40 -21.68 -1.69
C GLU A 167 -15.36 -20.55 -2.13
N PRO A 168 -15.60 -20.34 -3.45
CA PRO A 168 -16.65 -19.44 -3.91
C PRO A 168 -18.05 -19.77 -3.39
N ILE A 169 -18.41 -21.06 -3.34
CA ILE A 169 -19.72 -21.51 -2.85
C ILE A 169 -19.92 -21.06 -1.39
N ILE A 170 -18.93 -21.31 -0.52
CA ILE A 170 -19.00 -20.96 0.89
C ILE A 170 -19.06 -19.44 1.06
N VAL A 171 -18.27 -18.68 0.30
CA VAL A 171 -18.31 -17.21 0.32
C VAL A 171 -19.69 -16.69 -0.09
N HIS A 172 -20.28 -17.24 -1.15
CA HIS A 172 -21.63 -16.85 -1.58
C HIS A 172 -22.69 -17.20 -0.53
N MET A 173 -22.57 -18.38 0.09
CA MET A 173 -23.46 -18.78 1.20
C MET A 173 -23.35 -17.85 2.40
N LEU A 174 -22.16 -17.35 2.74
CA LEU A 174 -21.96 -16.33 3.78
C LEU A 174 -22.64 -15.02 3.39
N VAL A 175 -22.48 -14.58 2.13
CA VAL A 175 -23.11 -13.35 1.60
C VAL A 175 -24.64 -13.42 1.61
N LEU A 176 -25.25 -14.59 1.47
CA LEU A 176 -26.69 -14.77 1.65
C LEU A 176 -27.18 -14.40 3.07
N GLY A 177 -26.27 -14.28 4.04
CA GLY A 177 -26.56 -13.80 5.39
C GLY A 177 -26.99 -12.34 5.45
N LEU A 178 -26.65 -11.53 4.44
CA LEU A 178 -27.04 -10.12 4.38
C LEU A 178 -28.55 -9.96 4.28
N GLN A 179 -29.08 -8.88 4.87
CA GLN A 179 -30.49 -8.53 4.74
C GLN A 179 -30.89 -8.28 3.27
N SER A 180 -30.02 -7.65 2.49
CA SER A 180 -30.24 -7.35 1.07
C SER A 180 -30.40 -8.60 0.18
N GLU A 181 -29.93 -9.76 0.64
CA GLU A 181 -29.97 -11.03 -0.09
C GLU A 181 -31.07 -11.98 0.44
N GLU A 182 -32.01 -11.50 1.27
CA GLU A 182 -33.06 -12.32 1.91
C GLU A 182 -33.85 -13.19 0.93
N LYS A 183 -34.32 -12.63 -0.19
CA LYS A 183 -35.09 -13.40 -1.18
C LYS A 183 -34.27 -14.54 -1.78
N LYS A 184 -32.99 -14.29 -2.09
CA LYS A 184 -32.09 -15.30 -2.63
C LYS A 184 -31.71 -16.34 -1.58
N ARG A 185 -31.52 -15.92 -0.32
CA ARG A 185 -31.30 -16.82 0.81
C ARG A 185 -32.44 -17.81 0.93
N ASN A 186 -33.68 -17.33 0.94
CA ASN A 186 -34.84 -18.18 1.10
C ASN A 186 -35.01 -19.16 -0.07
N ASP A 187 -34.81 -18.71 -1.32
CA ASP A 187 -34.84 -19.60 -2.49
C ASP A 187 -33.72 -20.65 -2.46
N PHE A 188 -32.48 -20.23 -2.18
CA PHE A 188 -31.32 -21.12 -2.11
C PHE A 188 -31.52 -22.25 -1.09
N PHE A 189 -31.84 -21.90 0.16
CA PHE A 189 -31.99 -22.90 1.22
C PHE A 189 -33.26 -23.75 1.04
N HIS A 190 -34.32 -23.23 0.43
CA HIS A 190 -35.49 -24.02 0.05
C HIS A 190 -35.12 -25.08 -1.00
N ARG A 191 -34.40 -24.69 -2.06
CA ARG A 191 -33.92 -25.61 -3.09
C ARG A 191 -32.95 -26.65 -2.53
N LEU A 192 -31.97 -26.20 -1.72
CA LEU A 192 -31.04 -27.09 -1.03
C LEU A 192 -31.76 -28.11 -0.14
N SER A 193 -32.85 -27.70 0.54
CA SER A 193 -33.62 -28.63 1.40
C SER A 193 -34.35 -29.73 0.63
N LYS A 194 -34.61 -29.53 -0.67
CA LYS A 194 -35.30 -30.50 -1.53
C LYS A 194 -34.36 -31.51 -2.18
N ASN A 195 -33.08 -31.18 -2.34
CA ASN A 195 -32.08 -32.09 -2.89
C ASN A 195 -31.20 -32.66 -1.76
N LEU A 196 -31.45 -33.93 -1.40
CA LEU A 196 -30.78 -34.59 -0.27
C LEU A 196 -29.27 -34.75 -0.46
N ASP A 197 -28.81 -35.01 -1.70
CA ASP A 197 -27.40 -35.23 -1.98
C ASP A 197 -26.63 -33.91 -1.99
N ALA A 198 -27.20 -32.85 -2.57
CA ALA A 198 -26.64 -31.49 -2.49
C ALA A 198 -26.55 -31.01 -1.03
N LYS A 199 -27.60 -31.26 -0.23
CA LYS A 199 -27.59 -30.94 1.20
C LYS A 199 -26.47 -31.68 1.94
N LYS A 200 -26.36 -33.01 1.75
CA LYS A 200 -25.30 -33.82 2.36
C LYS A 200 -23.91 -33.34 1.95
N ALA A 201 -23.73 -32.94 0.70
CA ALA A 201 -22.45 -32.40 0.23
C ALA A 201 -22.09 -31.09 0.93
N VAL A 202 -23.04 -30.16 1.08
CA VAL A 202 -22.84 -28.91 1.84
C VAL A 202 -22.52 -29.22 3.31
N ASP A 203 -23.31 -30.07 3.97
CA ASP A 203 -23.09 -30.45 5.36
C ASP A 203 -21.72 -31.11 5.55
N ALA A 204 -21.35 -32.06 4.70
CA ALA A 204 -20.06 -32.73 4.75
C ALA A 204 -18.90 -31.74 4.54
N LYS A 205 -19.02 -30.83 3.55
CA LYS A 205 -17.96 -29.86 3.27
C LYS A 205 -17.80 -28.86 4.42
N LEU A 206 -18.88 -28.30 4.94
CA LEU A 206 -18.81 -27.36 6.05
C LEU A 206 -18.25 -28.05 7.31
N ASN A 207 -18.70 -29.25 7.66
CA ASN A 207 -18.13 -29.99 8.78
C ASN A 207 -16.63 -30.29 8.57
N SER A 208 -16.22 -30.65 7.35
CA SER A 208 -14.80 -30.91 7.05
C SER A 208 -13.89 -29.68 7.19
N LEU A 209 -14.44 -28.46 7.17
CA LEU A 209 -13.68 -27.22 7.27
C LEU A 209 -13.84 -26.51 8.61
N PHE A 210 -15.01 -26.61 9.23
CA PHE A 210 -15.39 -25.79 10.39
C PHE A 210 -15.77 -26.61 11.63
N ASP A 211 -15.89 -27.94 11.53
CA ASP A 211 -16.48 -28.83 12.55
C ASP A 211 -17.93 -28.46 12.91
N ARG A 212 -18.61 -27.77 11.99
CA ARG A 212 -20.00 -27.32 12.12
C ARG A 212 -20.58 -27.04 10.74
N THR A 213 -21.91 -27.00 10.67
CA THR A 213 -22.67 -26.72 9.44
C THR A 213 -23.63 -25.54 9.64
N TYR A 214 -24.39 -25.19 8.60
CA TYR A 214 -25.40 -24.15 8.64
C TYR A 214 -26.60 -24.54 9.51
N SER A 215 -27.27 -23.55 10.10
CA SER A 215 -28.41 -23.75 10.99
C SER A 215 -29.74 -23.62 10.22
N PRO A 216 -30.42 -24.72 9.83
CA PRO A 216 -31.59 -24.67 8.94
C PRO A 216 -32.78 -23.93 9.55
N ASN A 217 -32.90 -23.94 10.88
CA ASN A 217 -34.01 -23.34 11.64
C ASN A 217 -33.72 -21.90 12.10
N SER A 218 -32.56 -21.34 11.74
CA SER A 218 -32.19 -19.96 12.06
C SER A 218 -32.41 -19.05 10.84
N ASP A 219 -32.73 -17.78 11.10
CA ASP A 219 -32.72 -16.73 10.07
C ASP A 219 -31.29 -16.42 9.62
N GLN A 220 -30.34 -16.45 10.54
CA GLN A 220 -28.90 -16.33 10.26
C GLN A 220 -28.28 -17.71 10.06
N LYS A 221 -28.58 -18.34 8.92
CA LYS A 221 -28.22 -19.74 8.64
C LYS A 221 -26.72 -20.03 8.72
N MET A 222 -25.86 -19.08 8.33
CA MET A 222 -24.40 -19.25 8.30
C MET A 222 -23.66 -18.66 9.51
N LYS A 223 -24.38 -18.25 10.57
CA LYS A 223 -23.80 -17.55 11.73
C LYS A 223 -22.61 -18.29 12.34
N GLU A 224 -22.81 -19.54 12.74
CA GLU A 224 -21.80 -20.34 13.42
C GLU A 224 -20.54 -20.59 12.57
N VAL A 225 -20.73 -20.75 11.25
CA VAL A 225 -19.63 -20.89 10.28
C VAL A 225 -18.85 -19.58 10.18
N ALA A 226 -19.54 -18.44 10.12
CA ALA A 226 -18.91 -17.12 10.07
C ALA A 226 -18.11 -16.80 11.35
N GLU A 227 -18.67 -17.13 12.52
CA GLU A 227 -17.99 -16.95 13.81
C GLU A 227 -16.74 -17.84 13.90
N CYS A 228 -16.85 -19.11 13.50
CA CYS A 228 -15.70 -20.03 13.42
C CYS A 228 -14.61 -19.49 12.48
N LEU A 229 -15.01 -19.04 11.29
CA LEU A 229 -14.09 -18.50 10.29
C LEU A 229 -13.40 -17.23 10.78
N LYS A 230 -14.14 -16.27 11.35
CA LYS A 230 -13.59 -15.00 11.87
C LYS A 230 -12.63 -15.26 13.04
N TYR A 231 -13.03 -16.09 13.99
CA TYR A 231 -12.20 -16.37 15.16
C TYR A 231 -10.89 -17.05 14.78
N ASN A 232 -10.93 -18.09 13.94
CA ASN A 232 -9.71 -18.79 13.53
C ASN A 232 -8.86 -17.96 12.57
N SER A 233 -9.44 -17.16 11.68
CA SER A 233 -8.64 -16.30 10.79
C SER A 233 -7.78 -15.32 11.58
N ILE A 234 -8.29 -14.79 12.70
CA ILE A 234 -7.55 -13.90 13.62
C ILE A 234 -6.58 -14.70 14.51
N SER A 235 -7.08 -15.73 15.19
CA SER A 235 -6.39 -16.41 16.29
C SER A 235 -5.57 -17.63 15.87
N GLN A 236 -5.45 -17.94 14.57
CA GLN A 236 -4.83 -19.19 14.07
C GLN A 236 -3.51 -19.53 14.76
N LEU A 237 -2.62 -18.54 14.89
CA LEU A 237 -1.27 -18.69 15.43
C LEU A 237 -1.21 -18.64 16.97
N LEU A 238 -2.35 -18.50 17.64
CA LEU A 238 -2.45 -18.37 19.10
C LEU A 238 -2.96 -19.66 19.71
N ASP A 239 -2.38 -20.07 20.84
CA ASP A 239 -2.92 -21.16 21.65
C ASP A 239 -4.15 -20.69 22.43
N ALA A 240 -5.18 -21.52 22.53
CA ALA A 240 -6.41 -21.15 23.22
C ALA A 240 -6.17 -20.88 24.71
N ALA A 241 -6.39 -19.62 25.13
CA ALA A 241 -6.24 -19.21 26.53
C ALA A 241 -7.44 -19.65 27.39
N GLN A 242 -7.25 -19.83 28.70
CA GLN A 242 -8.33 -20.25 29.60
C GLN A 242 -9.48 -19.24 29.66
N GLY A 243 -9.16 -17.94 29.65
CA GLY A 243 -10.10 -16.82 29.67
C GLY A 243 -10.75 -16.49 28.31
N ASP A 244 -10.41 -17.22 27.24
CA ASP A 244 -11.00 -17.01 25.92
C ASP A 244 -12.44 -17.58 25.87
N ASN A 245 -13.42 -16.69 25.76
CA ASN A 245 -14.84 -17.04 25.63
C ASN A 245 -15.18 -17.71 24.29
N TYR A 246 -14.32 -17.58 23.28
CA TYR A 246 -14.51 -18.07 21.93
C TYR A 246 -13.75 -19.37 21.64
N LYS A 247 -13.00 -19.90 22.60
CA LYS A 247 -12.16 -21.11 22.44
C LYS A 247 -12.90 -22.34 21.90
N GLN A 248 -14.23 -22.40 22.04
CA GLN A 248 -15.08 -23.45 21.47
C GLN A 248 -15.07 -23.48 19.93
N TYR A 249 -14.72 -22.37 19.27
CA TYR A 249 -14.56 -22.28 17.83
C TYR A 249 -13.15 -22.67 17.36
N LYS A 250 -12.19 -22.92 18.28
CA LYS A 250 -10.79 -23.13 17.92
C LYS A 250 -10.59 -24.44 17.15
N ILE A 251 -10.05 -24.31 15.94
CA ILE A 251 -9.64 -25.43 15.10
C ILE A 251 -8.14 -25.66 15.25
N LYS A 252 -7.75 -26.91 15.51
CA LYS A 252 -6.34 -27.33 15.65
C LYS A 252 -5.81 -28.09 14.43
N ASN A 253 -6.72 -28.62 13.59
CA ASN A 253 -6.34 -29.38 12.41
C ASN A 253 -5.82 -28.45 11.31
N GLN A 254 -4.59 -28.67 10.85
CA GLN A 254 -3.94 -27.80 9.86
C GLN A 254 -4.65 -27.82 8.50
N MET A 255 -5.14 -28.97 8.04
CA MET A 255 -5.86 -29.06 6.76
C MET A 255 -7.18 -28.27 6.78
N MET A 256 -7.87 -28.28 7.93
CA MET A 256 -9.08 -27.48 8.12
C MET A 256 -8.75 -25.99 8.07
N LEU A 257 -7.70 -25.56 8.77
CA LEU A 257 -7.23 -24.17 8.77
C LEU A 257 -6.81 -23.69 7.37
N GLU A 258 -6.10 -24.52 6.61
CA GLU A 258 -5.76 -24.22 5.22
C GLU A 258 -6.99 -24.03 4.34
N GLY A 259 -8.01 -24.88 4.49
CA GLY A 259 -9.28 -24.71 3.78
C GLY A 259 -10.02 -23.43 4.19
N GLN A 260 -10.05 -23.10 5.48
CA GLN A 260 -10.61 -21.84 5.96
C GLN A 260 -9.88 -20.62 5.40
N ASN A 261 -8.54 -20.67 5.35
CA ASN A 261 -7.73 -19.59 4.78
C ASN A 261 -8.04 -19.38 3.30
N LYS A 262 -8.22 -20.45 2.51
CA LYS A 262 -8.61 -20.33 1.09
C LYS A 262 -9.99 -19.69 0.92
N VAL A 263 -10.96 -20.04 1.77
CA VAL A 263 -12.30 -19.41 1.78
C VAL A 263 -12.17 -17.92 2.10
N TYR A 264 -11.41 -17.57 3.14
CA TYR A 264 -11.24 -16.20 3.59
C TYR A 264 -10.50 -15.33 2.56
N GLU A 265 -9.40 -15.86 1.99
CA GLU A 265 -8.61 -15.21 0.94
C GLU A 265 -9.45 -14.95 -0.31
N TYR A 266 -10.23 -15.95 -0.76
CA TYR A 266 -11.15 -15.76 -1.89
C TYR A 266 -12.17 -14.66 -1.61
N GLY A 267 -12.75 -14.66 -0.40
CA GLY A 267 -13.69 -13.65 0.05
C GLY A 267 -13.12 -12.24 -0.05
N LEU A 268 -11.91 -12.01 0.45
CA LEU A 268 -11.29 -10.68 0.47
C LEU A 268 -10.70 -10.22 -0.86
N GLN A 269 -10.15 -11.12 -1.67
CA GLN A 269 -9.44 -10.75 -2.90
C GLN A 269 -10.35 -10.65 -4.13
N ASN A 270 -11.54 -11.25 -4.07
CA ASN A 270 -12.45 -11.24 -5.21
C ASN A 270 -13.09 -9.85 -5.37
N ARG A 271 -12.81 -9.17 -6.49
CA ARG A 271 -13.31 -7.82 -6.80
C ARG A 271 -14.84 -7.69 -6.79
N GLN A 272 -15.56 -8.76 -7.12
CA GLN A 272 -17.02 -8.76 -7.18
C GLN A 272 -17.66 -9.00 -5.80
N TRP A 273 -16.97 -9.75 -4.93
CA TRP A 273 -17.57 -10.27 -3.70
C TRP A 273 -16.97 -9.70 -2.41
N SER A 274 -15.79 -9.09 -2.45
CA SER A 274 -15.06 -8.59 -1.27
C SER A 274 -15.86 -7.67 -0.37
N GLU A 275 -16.52 -6.66 -0.94
CA GLU A 275 -17.33 -5.74 -0.16
C GLU A 275 -18.50 -6.45 0.55
N LYS A 276 -19.26 -7.25 -0.21
CA LYS A 276 -20.39 -8.02 0.34
C LYS A 276 -19.94 -9.07 1.36
N PHE A 277 -18.81 -9.70 1.13
CA PHE A 277 -18.23 -10.69 2.04
C PHE A 277 -17.83 -10.03 3.36
N SER A 278 -17.13 -8.89 3.31
CA SER A 278 -16.75 -8.12 4.50
C SER A 278 -17.98 -7.66 5.29
N GLN A 279 -19.03 -7.16 4.61
CA GLN A 279 -20.31 -6.81 5.24
C GLN A 279 -20.96 -8.03 5.90
N ALA A 280 -21.00 -9.18 5.20
CA ALA A 280 -21.60 -10.40 5.74
C ALA A 280 -20.84 -10.92 6.97
N MET A 281 -19.51 -10.88 6.95
CA MET A 281 -18.68 -11.24 8.10
C MET A 281 -18.90 -10.29 9.28
N ALA A 282 -19.06 -8.98 9.04
CA ALA A 282 -19.36 -8.01 10.08
C ALA A 282 -20.73 -8.26 10.74
N GLU A 283 -21.75 -8.66 9.98
CA GLU A 283 -23.09 -8.94 10.52
C GLU A 283 -23.22 -10.33 11.17
N LEU A 284 -22.74 -11.38 10.49
CA LEU A 284 -22.89 -12.77 10.95
C LEU A 284 -21.97 -13.10 12.12
N ALA A 285 -20.75 -12.56 12.13
CA ALA A 285 -19.75 -12.84 13.16
C ALA A 285 -19.56 -11.68 14.15
N LYS A 286 -20.57 -10.81 14.30
CA LYS A 286 -20.55 -9.66 15.22
C LYS A 286 -20.33 -10.03 16.69
N ASP A 287 -20.68 -11.25 17.08
CA ASP A 287 -20.59 -11.72 18.47
C ASP A 287 -19.15 -12.13 18.84
N ILE A 288 -18.29 -12.36 17.83
CA ILE A 288 -16.83 -12.44 18.01
C ILE A 288 -16.32 -11.00 18.07
N LYS A 289 -16.06 -10.52 19.29
CA LYS A 289 -15.57 -9.16 19.54
C LYS A 289 -14.06 -9.13 19.55
N GLU A 290 -13.49 -8.36 18.63
CA GLU A 290 -12.06 -8.13 18.52
C GLU A 290 -11.45 -7.57 19.82
N GLU A 291 -12.18 -6.70 20.53
CA GLU A 291 -11.75 -6.14 21.82
C GLU A 291 -11.55 -7.22 22.90
N GLU A 292 -12.40 -8.25 22.92
CA GLU A 292 -12.25 -9.38 23.86
C GLU A 292 -11.09 -10.29 23.47
N ILE A 293 -10.81 -10.45 22.17
CA ILE A 293 -9.62 -11.15 21.70
C ILE A 293 -8.35 -10.38 22.15
N ILE A 294 -8.37 -9.05 22.05
CA ILE A 294 -7.25 -8.21 22.51
C ILE A 294 -7.11 -8.26 24.04
N SER A 295 -8.21 -8.25 24.80
CA SER A 295 -8.16 -8.31 26.26
C SER A 295 -7.55 -9.61 26.79
N VAL A 296 -7.78 -10.72 26.08
CA VAL A 296 -7.27 -12.05 26.46
C VAL A 296 -5.84 -12.29 25.98
N TYR A 297 -5.54 -11.98 24.72
CA TYR A 297 -4.26 -12.32 24.10
C TYR A 297 -3.22 -11.18 24.17
N GLY A 298 -3.68 -9.95 24.45
CA GLY A 298 -2.85 -8.76 24.50
C GLY A 298 -2.58 -8.17 23.12
N ILE A 299 -2.27 -6.87 23.10
CA ILE A 299 -1.98 -6.17 21.85
C ILE A 299 -0.79 -6.79 21.12
N ASP A 300 0.25 -7.25 21.81
CA ASP A 300 1.48 -7.77 21.19
C ASP A 300 1.36 -9.19 20.61
N ALA A 301 0.17 -9.80 20.65
CA ALA A 301 -0.05 -11.13 20.10
C ALA A 301 0.15 -11.20 18.58
N GLN A 302 0.65 -12.35 18.10
CA GLN A 302 0.86 -12.61 16.68
C GLN A 302 -0.45 -13.01 15.98
N TYR A 303 -1.36 -12.05 15.81
CA TYR A 303 -2.60 -12.28 15.05
C TYR A 303 -2.30 -12.60 13.58
N ASN A 304 -2.97 -13.62 13.05
CA ASN A 304 -2.76 -14.07 11.66
C ASN A 304 -3.39 -13.06 10.68
N TYR A 305 -4.72 -13.00 10.65
CA TYR A 305 -5.46 -11.95 9.97
C TYR A 305 -5.80 -10.81 10.94
N MET A 306 -5.73 -9.58 10.45
CA MET A 306 -5.96 -8.37 11.25
C MET A 306 -7.05 -7.52 10.58
N PRO A 307 -8.35 -7.72 10.90
CA PRO A 307 -9.40 -6.82 10.41
C PRO A 307 -9.20 -5.42 10.97
N GLU A 308 -9.66 -4.39 10.26
CA GLU A 308 -9.53 -3.00 10.72
C GLU A 308 -10.08 -2.79 12.14
N ALA A 309 -11.19 -3.45 12.48
CA ALA A 309 -11.79 -3.42 13.82
C ALA A 309 -10.85 -3.95 14.93
N LEU A 310 -9.96 -4.90 14.63
CA LEU A 310 -8.91 -5.36 15.56
C LEU A 310 -7.76 -4.35 15.62
N CYS A 311 -7.48 -3.69 14.51
CA CYS A 311 -6.29 -2.86 14.38
C CYS A 311 -6.44 -1.50 15.03
N TRP A 312 -7.62 -0.88 14.95
CA TRP A 312 -7.83 0.44 15.53
C TRP A 312 -7.56 0.47 17.05
N PRO A 313 -8.07 -0.47 17.87
CA PRO A 313 -7.72 -0.54 19.29
C PRO A 313 -6.24 -0.79 19.54
N ILE A 314 -5.61 -1.67 18.73
CA ILE A 314 -4.17 -1.95 18.80
C ILE A 314 -3.34 -0.67 18.58
N LEU A 315 -3.62 0.07 17.49
CA LEU A 315 -2.90 1.29 17.14
C LEU A 315 -3.13 2.37 18.20
N LYS A 316 -4.36 2.49 18.70
CA LYS A 316 -4.71 3.40 19.79
C LYS A 316 -3.85 3.12 21.03
N GLU A 317 -3.74 1.87 21.45
CA GLU A 317 -2.97 1.52 22.64
C GLU A 317 -1.46 1.72 22.45
N ILE A 318 -0.93 1.43 21.25
CA ILE A 318 0.47 1.72 20.89
C ILE A 318 0.75 3.22 20.99
N LEU A 319 -0.13 4.04 20.41
CA LEU A 319 -0.05 5.51 20.47
C LEU A 319 -0.04 6.01 21.92
N GLU A 320 -0.89 5.44 22.79
CA GLU A 320 -1.05 5.88 24.17
C GLU A 320 0.07 5.40 25.10
N LYS A 321 0.67 4.23 24.86
CA LYS A 321 1.52 3.56 25.88
C LYS A 321 2.94 3.24 25.44
N LYS A 322 3.20 3.05 24.14
CA LYS A 322 4.44 2.42 23.67
C LYS A 322 5.39 3.33 22.90
N LEU A 323 4.89 4.39 22.24
CA LEU A 323 5.70 5.24 21.36
C LEU A 323 6.98 5.80 22.00
N MET A 324 6.91 6.22 23.27
CA MET A 324 8.06 6.81 23.97
C MET A 324 8.92 5.77 24.71
N THR A 325 8.32 4.66 25.12
CA THR A 325 8.95 3.66 25.99
C THR A 325 9.74 2.64 25.17
N GLU A 326 9.14 2.16 24.09
CA GLU A 326 9.62 1.05 23.24
C GLU A 326 9.57 1.43 21.73
N PRO A 327 10.18 2.57 21.30
CA PRO A 327 10.04 3.05 19.91
C PRO A 327 10.56 2.07 18.84
N GLU A 328 11.66 1.37 19.12
CA GLU A 328 12.24 0.37 18.20
C GLU A 328 11.27 -0.81 17.96
N ASP A 329 10.70 -1.35 19.03
CA ASP A 329 9.71 -2.43 18.96
C ASP A 329 8.43 -1.96 18.23
N VAL A 330 8.02 -0.71 18.44
CA VAL A 330 6.90 -0.10 17.70
C VAL A 330 7.21 -0.01 16.21
N ASN A 331 8.41 0.43 15.82
CA ASN A 331 8.83 0.51 14.41
C ASN A 331 8.80 -0.86 13.72
N ASP A 332 9.34 -1.89 14.36
CA ASP A 332 9.32 -3.26 13.83
C ASP A 332 7.89 -3.81 13.74
N ARG A 333 7.05 -3.49 14.72
CA ARG A 333 5.66 -3.90 14.73
C ARG A 333 4.83 -3.21 13.64
N MET A 334 5.02 -1.90 13.45
CA MET A 334 4.36 -1.15 12.38
C MET A 334 4.77 -1.66 11.01
N ARG A 335 6.05 -1.96 10.79
CA ARG A 335 6.55 -2.61 9.58
C ARG A 335 5.82 -3.92 9.31
N ASN A 336 5.74 -4.80 10.30
CA ASN A 336 5.06 -6.10 10.17
C ASN A 336 3.55 -5.95 9.93
N MET A 337 2.94 -4.92 10.51
CA MET A 337 1.52 -4.65 10.36
C MET A 337 1.19 -4.04 9.00
N ALA A 338 2.00 -3.10 8.49
CA ALA A 338 1.84 -2.48 7.17
C ALA A 338 1.75 -3.52 6.04
N LEU A 339 2.54 -4.60 6.16
CA LEU A 339 2.60 -5.72 5.20
C LEU A 339 1.31 -6.56 5.13
N LYS A 340 0.38 -6.37 6.08
CA LYS A 340 -0.92 -7.08 6.11
C LYS A 340 -2.03 -6.32 5.39
N PHE A 341 -1.82 -5.04 5.04
CA PHE A 341 -2.83 -4.19 4.42
C PHE A 341 -2.46 -3.84 2.98
N SER A 342 -3.47 -3.53 2.16
CA SER A 342 -3.21 -2.95 0.84
C SER A 342 -2.54 -1.57 1.01
N PRO A 343 -1.72 -1.12 0.05
CA PRO A 343 -1.11 0.22 0.11
C PRO A 343 -2.12 1.37 0.14
N GLN A 344 -3.37 1.12 -0.28
CA GLN A 344 -4.44 2.13 -0.33
C GLN A 344 -5.33 2.13 0.92
N ALA A 345 -5.17 1.19 1.86
CA ALA A 345 -5.98 1.14 3.05
C ALA A 345 -5.72 2.36 3.94
N ASP A 346 -6.76 2.93 4.54
CA ASP A 346 -6.63 4.14 5.37
C ASP A 346 -5.73 3.92 6.59
N ILE A 347 -5.69 2.68 7.08
CA ILE A 347 -4.81 2.27 8.17
C ILE A 347 -3.33 2.46 7.85
N GLN A 348 -2.93 2.40 6.57
CA GLN A 348 -1.53 2.63 6.16
C GLN A 348 -1.08 4.06 6.50
N VAL A 349 -1.98 5.04 6.38
CA VAL A 349 -1.65 6.43 6.69
C VAL A 349 -1.38 6.60 8.19
N VAL A 350 -2.15 5.90 9.03
CA VAL A 350 -1.96 5.91 10.48
C VAL A 350 -0.69 5.18 10.90
N ILE A 351 -0.42 4.01 10.30
CA ILE A 351 0.82 3.27 10.50
C ILE A 351 2.03 4.15 10.17
N LYS A 352 2.02 4.82 9.01
CA LYS A 352 3.09 5.74 8.60
C LYS A 352 3.32 6.86 9.61
N PHE A 353 2.26 7.45 10.17
CA PHE A 353 2.41 8.45 11.23
C PHE A 353 3.07 7.86 12.48
N ILE A 354 2.62 6.69 12.95
CA ILE A 354 3.20 6.00 14.12
C ILE A 354 4.67 5.67 13.90
N GLU A 355 5.05 5.18 12.71
CA GLU A 355 6.44 4.90 12.34
C GLU A 355 7.32 6.16 12.44
N GLN A 356 6.86 7.29 11.91
CA GLN A 356 7.63 8.53 11.97
C GLN A 356 7.80 9.03 13.42
N VAL A 357 6.74 8.95 14.24
CA VAL A 357 6.80 9.34 15.65
C VAL A 357 7.70 8.39 16.45
N ALA A 358 7.62 7.09 16.21
CA ALA A 358 8.51 6.11 16.85
C ALA A 358 9.97 6.36 16.46
N LEU A 359 10.25 6.59 15.17
CA LEU A 359 11.58 6.96 14.67
C LEU A 359 12.11 8.25 15.32
N TYR A 360 11.23 9.24 15.54
CA TYR A 360 11.61 10.46 16.27
C TYR A 360 12.06 10.15 17.70
N TYR A 361 11.27 9.37 18.45
CA TYR A 361 11.62 9.05 19.84
C TYR A 361 12.84 8.14 19.95
N GLU A 362 13.03 7.20 19.02
CA GLU A 362 14.25 6.42 18.88
C GLU A 362 15.47 7.34 18.71
N LYS A 363 15.35 8.31 17.79
CA LYS A 363 16.42 9.28 17.53
C LYS A 363 16.75 10.12 18.75
N VAL A 364 15.73 10.70 19.40
CA VAL A 364 15.89 11.57 20.57
C VAL A 364 16.49 10.82 21.77
N LYS A 365 16.11 9.55 21.99
CA LYS A 365 16.66 8.70 23.04
C LYS A 365 18.18 8.48 22.86
N ASN A 366 18.64 8.42 21.61
CA ASN A 366 20.03 8.19 21.26
C ASN A 366 20.90 9.46 21.17
N VAL A 367 20.34 10.65 21.40
CA VAL A 367 21.09 11.92 21.34
C VAL A 367 22.16 12.04 22.43
N GLY A 368 21.95 11.44 23.60
CA GLY A 368 22.84 11.60 24.75
C GLY A 368 22.86 13.04 25.31
N THR A 369 23.99 13.48 25.87
CA THR A 369 24.10 14.82 26.47
C THR A 369 24.02 15.95 25.43
N MET A 370 23.23 16.99 25.72
CA MET A 370 23.18 18.22 24.92
C MET A 370 24.17 19.28 25.36
N LYS A 371 24.82 19.10 26.52
CA LYS A 371 25.86 19.99 27.01
C LYS A 371 27.21 19.51 26.50
N LEU A 372 27.77 20.23 25.53
CA LEU A 372 29.08 19.98 24.93
C LEU A 372 30.07 21.07 25.34
N ASN A 373 31.36 20.80 25.19
CA ASN A 373 32.42 21.65 25.75
C ASN A 373 32.84 22.77 24.80
N THR A 374 32.69 22.59 23.49
CA THR A 374 33.12 23.57 22.49
C THR A 374 32.03 23.86 21.47
N PRO A 375 31.98 25.08 20.89
CA PRO A 375 31.07 25.36 19.78
C PRO A 375 31.27 24.39 18.59
N GLU A 376 32.50 24.02 18.29
CA GLU A 376 32.80 23.05 17.22
C GLU A 376 32.10 21.71 17.44
N GLU A 377 32.08 21.19 18.67
CA GLU A 377 31.38 19.93 19.01
C GLU A 377 29.87 20.01 18.71
N TYR A 378 29.22 21.16 18.93
CA TYR A 378 27.81 21.34 18.57
C TYR A 378 27.58 21.32 17.07
N VAL A 379 28.45 21.98 16.30
CA VAL A 379 28.37 21.97 14.84
C VAL A 379 28.54 20.54 14.32
N GLN A 380 29.59 19.83 14.75
CA GLN A 380 29.85 18.44 14.34
C GLN A 380 28.71 17.51 14.75
N LYS A 381 28.20 17.63 15.97
CA LYS A 381 27.05 16.84 16.43
C LYS A 381 25.78 17.18 15.66
N TYR A 382 25.60 18.43 15.22
CA TYR A 382 24.44 18.81 14.44
C TYR A 382 24.47 18.21 13.04
N ILE A 383 25.62 18.25 12.36
CA ILE A 383 25.78 17.86 10.94
C ILE A 383 26.17 16.39 10.70
N ASP A 384 26.45 15.62 11.76
CA ASP A 384 26.86 14.22 11.62
C ASP A 384 25.89 13.43 10.74
N ARG A 385 26.41 12.68 9.77
CA ARG A 385 25.59 12.07 8.71
C ARG A 385 24.62 11.00 9.22
N ASP A 386 25.05 10.22 10.19
CA ASP A 386 24.32 9.03 10.65
C ASP A 386 23.59 9.34 11.96
N ASN A 387 24.22 10.16 12.80
CA ASN A 387 23.80 10.46 14.15
C ASN A 387 23.47 11.94 14.40
N GLY A 388 23.50 12.80 13.38
CA GLY A 388 23.31 14.24 13.51
C GLY A 388 21.98 14.67 14.10
N LEU A 389 21.99 15.82 14.79
CA LEU A 389 20.77 16.43 15.33
C LEU A 389 19.86 17.00 14.24
N TYR A 390 20.38 17.33 13.05
CA TYR A 390 19.55 17.73 11.91
C TYR A 390 18.53 16.63 11.54
N LEU A 391 18.81 15.36 11.85
CA LEU A 391 17.87 14.25 11.62
C LEU A 391 16.64 14.36 12.52
N ALA A 392 16.77 14.87 13.75
CA ALA A 392 15.61 15.09 14.61
C ALA A 392 14.67 16.16 14.01
N ASP A 393 15.25 17.20 13.40
CA ASP A 393 14.50 18.21 12.67
C ASP A 393 13.80 17.64 11.41
N MET A 394 14.51 16.81 10.64
CA MET A 394 13.97 16.12 9.46
C MET A 394 12.80 15.20 9.84
N ILE A 395 13.00 14.33 10.84
CA ILE A 395 11.99 13.35 11.26
C ILE A 395 10.77 14.06 11.85
N TYR A 396 10.96 15.13 12.63
CA TYR A 396 9.85 15.96 13.11
C TYR A 396 9.04 16.54 11.95
N ARG A 397 9.69 17.08 10.92
CA ARG A 397 9.01 17.53 9.70
C ARG A 397 8.27 16.39 9.00
N HIS A 398 8.85 15.19 8.91
CA HIS A 398 8.18 14.02 8.32
C HIS A 398 6.98 13.55 9.16
N CYS A 399 7.02 13.66 10.49
CA CYS A 399 5.87 13.41 11.35
C CYS A 399 4.71 14.35 11.00
N LEU A 400 5.01 15.63 10.78
CA LEU A 400 4.01 16.62 10.40
C LEU A 400 3.48 16.41 8.97
N GLU A 401 4.33 16.01 8.02
CA GLU A 401 3.89 15.58 6.68
C GLU A 401 2.89 14.42 6.79
N ALA A 402 3.22 13.37 7.56
CA ALA A 402 2.35 12.23 7.76
C ALA A 402 1.04 12.59 8.50
N TYR A 403 1.11 13.49 9.49
CA TYR A 403 -0.06 13.97 10.22
C TYR A 403 -1.00 14.79 9.33
N HIS A 404 -0.46 15.68 8.48
CA HIS A 404 -1.26 16.47 7.55
C HIS A 404 -2.00 15.61 6.54
N ASP A 405 -1.38 14.54 6.03
CA ASP A 405 -2.06 13.56 5.19
C ASP A 405 -3.21 12.87 5.97
N LEU A 406 -2.98 12.55 7.24
CA LEU A 406 -3.91 11.80 8.09
C LEU A 406 -5.17 12.60 8.43
N ILE A 407 -5.05 13.86 8.81
CA ILE A 407 -6.20 14.69 9.24
C ILE A 407 -7.17 15.04 8.11
N THR A 408 -6.80 14.75 6.85
CA THR A 408 -7.74 14.80 5.72
C THR A 408 -8.67 13.59 5.63
N LYS A 409 -8.46 12.58 6.48
CA LYS A 409 -9.20 11.31 6.50
C LYS A 409 -9.92 11.08 7.82
N GLU A 410 -11.15 10.57 7.75
CA GLU A 410 -11.87 10.12 8.95
C GLU A 410 -11.24 8.82 9.47
N ASN A 411 -10.99 8.75 10.77
CA ASN A 411 -10.54 7.53 11.44
C ASN A 411 -11.05 7.49 12.89
N PRO A 412 -11.24 6.30 13.50
CA PRO A 412 -11.87 6.17 14.81
C PRO A 412 -10.99 6.62 15.98
N ILE A 413 -9.73 6.98 15.74
CA ILE A 413 -8.74 7.31 16.77
C ILE A 413 -8.14 8.72 16.60
N CYS A 414 -8.81 9.60 15.86
CA CYS A 414 -8.35 10.98 15.59
C CYS A 414 -7.93 11.73 16.85
N GLN A 415 -8.70 11.63 17.94
CA GLN A 415 -8.37 12.34 19.18
C GLN A 415 -7.04 11.86 19.78
N THR A 416 -6.79 10.55 19.76
CA THR A 416 -5.53 9.96 20.24
C THR A 416 -4.36 10.46 19.40
N ILE A 417 -4.53 10.50 18.07
CA ILE A 417 -3.51 10.98 17.14
C ILE A 417 -3.20 12.46 17.39
N ASN A 418 -4.23 13.30 17.56
CA ASN A 418 -4.05 14.72 17.89
C ASN A 418 -3.32 14.91 19.22
N ASN A 419 -3.61 14.09 20.23
CA ASN A 419 -2.92 14.14 21.52
C ASN A 419 -1.42 13.79 21.36
N VAL A 420 -1.11 12.72 20.61
CA VAL A 420 0.28 12.32 20.33
C VAL A 420 1.02 13.39 19.53
N LYS A 421 0.37 13.99 18.52
CA LYS A 421 0.93 15.09 17.75
C LYS A 421 1.25 16.29 18.65
N ASN A 422 0.30 16.72 19.49
CA ASN A 422 0.53 17.84 20.40
C ASN A 422 1.67 17.57 21.38
N GLN A 423 1.79 16.33 21.87
CA GLN A 423 2.90 15.91 22.73
C GLN A 423 4.24 15.94 21.99
N LEU A 424 4.26 15.43 20.74
CA LEU A 424 5.44 15.48 19.87
C LEU A 424 5.93 16.92 19.68
N ASP A 425 5.02 17.87 19.38
CA ASP A 425 5.39 19.27 19.19
C ASP A 425 6.03 19.87 20.44
N GLN A 426 5.47 19.58 21.62
CA GLN A 426 5.99 20.05 22.91
C GLN A 426 7.39 19.49 23.20
N GLU A 427 7.60 18.19 22.98
CA GLU A 427 8.89 17.55 23.20
C GLU A 427 9.95 18.04 22.19
N TYR A 428 9.58 18.22 20.92
CA TYR A 428 10.47 18.83 19.92
C TYR A 428 10.83 20.27 20.28
N ALA A 429 9.84 21.10 20.65
CA ALA A 429 10.10 22.47 21.06
C ALA A 429 11.04 22.55 22.27
N LYS A 430 10.87 21.65 23.24
CA LYS A 430 11.74 21.53 24.41
C LYS A 430 13.16 21.09 24.02
N LEU A 431 13.29 20.07 23.18
CA LEU A 431 14.58 19.57 22.69
C LEU A 431 15.36 20.68 21.96
N ALA A 432 14.70 21.34 21.00
CA ALA A 432 15.27 22.42 20.22
C ALA A 432 15.67 23.61 21.13
N ASN A 433 14.85 23.92 22.15
CA ASN A 433 15.18 24.98 23.09
C ASN A 433 16.41 24.65 23.94
N VAL A 434 16.45 23.45 24.56
CA VAL A 434 17.58 23.02 25.40
C VAL A 434 18.87 22.98 24.59
N LEU A 435 18.84 22.41 23.39
CA LEU A 435 20.00 22.40 22.49
C LEU A 435 20.55 23.80 22.27
N ASN A 436 19.68 24.75 21.93
CA ASN A 436 20.10 26.10 21.57
C ASN A 436 20.45 26.97 22.78
N LEU A 437 19.93 26.66 23.97
CA LEU A 437 20.37 27.26 25.23
C LEU A 437 21.81 26.86 25.55
N GLU A 438 22.11 25.56 25.50
CA GLU A 438 23.45 25.04 25.77
C GLU A 438 24.46 25.48 24.70
N TRP A 439 24.06 25.49 23.42
CA TRP A 439 24.85 26.03 22.31
C TRP A 439 25.28 27.47 22.55
N LEU A 440 24.30 28.37 22.78
CA LEU A 440 24.59 29.79 22.87
C LEU A 440 25.32 30.14 24.18
N THR A 441 25.07 29.38 25.25
CA THR A 441 25.84 29.47 26.50
C THR A 441 27.30 29.11 26.23
N CYS A 442 27.56 27.98 25.56
CA CYS A 442 28.91 27.54 25.21
C CYS A 442 29.63 28.58 24.34
N VAL A 443 28.94 29.17 23.36
CA VAL A 443 29.48 30.25 22.53
C VAL A 443 29.84 31.49 23.36
N LYS A 444 28.99 31.89 24.31
CA LYS A 444 29.21 33.07 25.15
C LYS A 444 30.31 32.90 26.20
N GLU A 445 30.64 31.67 26.57
CA GLU A 445 31.77 31.33 27.44
C GLU A 445 33.13 31.40 26.71
N ARG A 446 33.15 31.61 25.39
CA ARG A 446 34.36 31.71 24.57
C ARG A 446 34.65 33.16 24.19
N ASP A 447 35.92 33.57 24.31
CA ASP A 447 36.38 34.91 23.95
C ASP A 447 36.25 35.21 22.44
N ASP A 448 36.38 34.16 21.62
CA ASP A 448 36.33 34.22 20.15
C ASP A 448 34.94 33.91 19.58
N ILE A 449 33.93 33.69 20.43
CA ILE A 449 32.52 33.55 20.06
C ILE A 449 32.32 32.44 18.98
N PHE A 450 32.16 32.83 17.71
CA PHE A 450 31.92 31.94 16.57
C PHE A 450 33.14 31.81 15.64
N ASP A 451 34.29 32.41 15.97
CA ASP A 451 35.45 32.47 15.08
C ASP A 451 36.31 31.20 15.11
N SER A 452 36.23 30.38 16.17
CA SER A 452 36.92 29.08 16.25
C SER A 452 36.28 27.97 15.42
N LEU A 453 35.10 28.20 14.84
CA LEU A 453 34.40 27.17 14.07
C LEU A 453 35.17 26.81 12.79
N SER A 454 35.31 25.52 12.52
CA SER A 454 36.07 25.00 11.37
C SER A 454 35.34 25.17 10.03
N ILE A 455 34.06 25.55 10.08
CA ILE A 455 33.20 25.74 8.91
C ILE A 455 33.39 27.13 8.29
N CYS A 456 33.20 27.21 6.97
CA CYS A 456 33.34 28.47 6.24
C CYS A 456 32.27 29.50 6.68
N LYS A 457 32.64 30.78 6.59
CA LYS A 457 31.73 31.91 6.85
C LYS A 457 30.93 32.27 5.58
N GLN A 458 29.70 32.71 5.76
CA GLN A 458 28.79 33.07 4.67
C GLN A 458 29.29 34.28 3.87
N GLU A 459 29.81 35.29 4.55
CA GLU A 459 30.38 36.49 3.93
C GLU A 459 31.58 36.16 3.02
N ASP A 460 32.24 35.03 3.24
CA ASP A 460 33.36 34.56 2.42
C ASP A 460 32.92 33.64 1.25
N PHE A 461 31.61 33.39 1.09
CA PHE A 461 31.07 32.39 0.17
C PHE A 461 31.60 32.54 -1.26
N TYR A 462 31.52 33.73 -1.86
CA TYR A 462 31.99 33.94 -3.23
C TYR A 462 33.50 33.66 -3.37
N ASN A 463 34.30 34.07 -2.40
CA ASN A 463 35.75 33.87 -2.42
C ASN A 463 36.11 32.38 -2.31
N ASN A 464 35.36 31.63 -1.49
CA ASN A 464 35.58 30.20 -1.27
C ASN A 464 35.06 29.33 -2.43
N GLU A 465 33.99 29.76 -3.10
CA GLU A 465 33.22 28.92 -4.02
C GLU A 465 33.30 29.32 -5.49
N SER A 466 33.75 30.55 -5.80
CA SER A 466 33.84 30.98 -7.18
C SER A 466 34.88 30.16 -7.96
N GLU A 467 34.49 29.75 -9.17
CA GLU A 467 35.37 29.07 -10.13
C GLU A 467 35.69 30.05 -11.28
N PRO A 468 36.87 30.71 -11.28
CA PRO A 468 37.20 31.69 -12.31
C PRO A 468 37.33 31.05 -13.71
N SER A 469 37.81 29.81 -13.76
CA SER A 469 38.14 29.10 -15.00
C SER A 469 36.98 28.32 -15.62
N ALA A 470 35.84 28.22 -14.92
CA ALA A 470 34.71 27.42 -15.34
C ALA A 470 33.38 28.18 -15.32
N LYS A 471 32.41 27.66 -16.09
CA LYS A 471 31.02 28.07 -15.97
C LYS A 471 30.44 27.50 -14.68
N GLN A 472 29.68 28.33 -13.97
CA GLN A 472 29.09 27.95 -12.70
C GLN A 472 27.69 28.52 -12.58
N VAL A 473 26.80 27.75 -11.97
CA VAL A 473 25.46 28.21 -11.58
C VAL A 473 25.37 28.13 -10.07
N ILE A 474 24.96 29.22 -9.44
CA ILE A 474 24.75 29.32 -7.99
C ILE A 474 23.26 29.51 -7.77
N ILE A 475 22.65 28.60 -7.02
CA ILE A 475 21.25 28.65 -6.63
C ILE A 475 21.21 29.06 -5.16
N ILE A 476 20.57 30.20 -4.88
CA ILE A 476 20.28 30.64 -3.52
C ILE A 476 18.83 30.29 -3.25
N SER A 477 18.61 29.29 -2.39
CA SER A 477 17.29 28.91 -1.91
C SER A 477 17.05 29.54 -0.55
N ASP A 478 16.11 30.49 -0.50
CA ASP A 478 15.75 31.18 0.74
C ASP A 478 15.28 30.19 1.82
N ALA A 479 15.70 30.41 3.06
CA ALA A 479 15.35 29.63 4.23
C ALA A 479 15.64 28.11 4.14
N LEU A 480 16.52 27.64 3.24
CA LEU A 480 16.82 26.22 3.08
C LEU A 480 17.67 25.69 4.26
N ARG A 481 17.03 25.06 5.25
CA ARG A 481 17.73 24.43 6.38
C ARG A 481 18.65 23.30 5.96
N TYR A 482 19.68 23.04 6.77
CA TYR A 482 20.62 21.94 6.57
C TYR A 482 19.93 20.58 6.40
N GLU A 483 18.89 20.30 7.19
CA GLU A 483 18.11 19.08 7.07
C GLU A 483 17.37 18.95 5.73
N VAL A 484 16.85 20.05 5.18
CA VAL A 484 16.10 20.02 3.90
C VAL A 484 17.08 19.73 2.77
N ALA A 485 18.26 20.33 2.85
CA ALA A 485 19.35 20.06 1.93
C ALA A 485 19.88 18.62 2.05
N ALA A 486 19.94 18.06 3.28
CA ALA A 486 20.30 16.66 3.48
C ALA A 486 19.27 15.70 2.87
N GLU A 487 17.98 16.03 2.92
CA GLU A 487 16.96 15.26 2.20
C GLU A 487 17.04 15.47 0.68
N LEU A 488 17.32 16.70 0.21
CA LEU A 488 17.58 16.95 -1.21
C LEU A 488 18.75 16.11 -1.74
N MET A 489 19.79 15.88 -0.94
CA MET A 489 20.90 14.99 -1.31
C MET A 489 20.44 13.56 -1.61
N GLN A 490 19.39 13.07 -0.94
CA GLN A 490 18.79 11.77 -1.22
C GLN A 490 18.15 11.77 -2.62
N GLU A 491 17.39 12.80 -2.98
CA GLU A 491 16.80 12.92 -4.33
C GLU A 491 17.85 13.08 -5.42
N LEU A 492 18.89 13.89 -5.18
CA LEU A 492 20.00 14.07 -6.12
C LEU A 492 20.78 12.77 -6.36
N SER A 493 20.81 11.86 -5.39
CA SER A 493 21.55 10.59 -5.50
C SER A 493 20.99 9.64 -6.57
N LYS A 494 19.73 9.82 -6.96
CA LYS A 494 19.04 9.06 -8.01
C LYS A 494 19.56 9.38 -9.42
N GLU A 495 20.29 10.49 -9.57
CA GLU A 495 20.75 11.00 -10.85
C GLU A 495 22.23 10.70 -11.11
N LYS A 496 22.66 10.85 -12.38
CA LYS A 496 24.04 10.59 -12.83
C LYS A 496 24.93 11.84 -12.68
N HIS A 497 25.21 12.24 -11.45
CA HIS A 497 26.14 13.31 -11.10
C HIS A 497 26.77 13.05 -9.72
N ILE A 498 27.72 13.89 -9.30
CA ILE A 498 28.26 13.87 -7.93
C ILE A 498 27.82 15.13 -7.21
N ALA A 499 27.16 14.99 -6.07
CA ALA A 499 26.95 16.09 -5.14
C ALA A 499 27.61 15.81 -3.78
N LYS A 500 28.02 16.87 -3.08
CA LYS A 500 28.50 16.83 -1.70
C LYS A 500 27.89 17.99 -0.92
N LEU A 501 27.45 17.73 0.30
CA LEU A 501 26.89 18.71 1.22
C LEU A 501 27.97 19.18 2.21
N TYR A 502 28.10 20.49 2.38
CA TYR A 502 29.00 21.12 3.33
C TYR A 502 28.21 22.10 4.22
N PRO A 503 28.58 22.27 5.49
CA PRO A 503 28.03 23.31 6.34
C PRO A 503 28.77 24.64 6.16
N TYR A 504 28.02 25.74 6.21
CA TYR A 504 28.53 27.11 6.30
C TYR A 504 27.88 27.80 7.51
N LYS A 505 28.57 28.77 8.09
CA LYS A 505 28.06 29.64 9.15
C LYS A 505 27.43 30.89 8.53
N ALA A 506 26.12 31.08 8.71
CA ALA A 506 25.43 32.31 8.35
C ALA A 506 25.83 33.48 9.25
N MET A 507 25.74 34.70 8.72
CA MET A 507 25.94 35.92 9.49
C MET A 507 24.81 36.14 10.50
N LEU A 508 25.08 36.90 11.55
CA LEU A 508 24.04 37.44 12.42
C LEU A 508 23.75 38.92 12.12
N PRO A 509 22.47 39.33 12.05
CA PRO A 509 21.27 38.49 12.18
C PRO A 509 21.03 37.62 10.93
N THR A 510 20.53 36.40 11.14
CA THR A 510 20.21 35.40 10.10
C THR A 510 18.93 35.76 9.34
N GLU A 511 18.95 36.91 8.70
CA GLU A 511 17.80 37.55 8.08
C GLU A 511 18.10 37.85 6.61
N THR A 512 17.13 37.58 5.74
CA THR A 512 17.23 37.64 4.28
C THR A 512 17.91 38.91 3.80
N LYS A 513 17.51 40.07 4.34
CA LYS A 513 18.03 41.38 3.89
C LYS A 513 19.54 41.56 4.11
N TYR A 514 20.12 40.84 5.07
CA TYR A 514 21.57 40.86 5.33
C TYR A 514 22.27 39.69 4.65
N CYS A 515 21.72 38.48 4.78
CA CYS A 515 22.40 37.25 4.40
C CYS A 515 22.36 37.00 2.88
N LYS A 516 21.22 37.26 2.22
CA LYS A 516 21.02 36.94 0.79
C LYS A 516 22.01 37.66 -0.11
N THR A 517 22.26 38.93 0.20
CA THR A 517 23.11 39.79 -0.61
C THR A 517 24.59 39.64 -0.28
N ALA A 518 24.95 39.16 0.92
CA ALA A 518 26.34 38.81 1.27
C ALA A 518 26.87 37.58 0.51
N LEU A 519 26.00 36.74 -0.06
CA LEU A 519 26.39 35.63 -0.95
C LEU A 519 26.84 36.10 -2.36
N LEU A 520 26.65 37.38 -2.68
CA LEU A 520 27.20 38.01 -3.89
C LEU A 520 28.65 38.47 -3.62
N PRO A 521 29.50 38.57 -4.66
CA PRO A 521 30.85 39.11 -4.48
C PRO A 521 30.81 40.55 -3.97
N HIS A 522 31.70 40.87 -3.05
CA HIS A 522 31.80 42.19 -2.44
C HIS A 522 33.22 42.44 -1.91
N ARG A 523 33.55 43.71 -1.67
CA ARG A 523 34.73 44.16 -0.92
C ARG A 523 34.34 44.71 0.45
N THR A 524 33.19 45.38 0.54
CA THR A 524 32.67 45.91 1.81
C THR A 524 31.19 45.58 2.00
N LEU A 525 30.84 45.29 3.25
CA LEU A 525 29.48 45.22 3.77
C LEU A 525 29.34 46.28 4.87
N GLU A 526 28.38 47.18 4.72
CA GLU A 526 28.19 48.32 5.61
C GLU A 526 26.72 48.45 6.03
N LEU A 527 26.47 48.61 7.33
CA LEU A 527 25.15 48.94 7.84
C LEU A 527 24.94 50.46 7.80
N GLN A 528 24.01 50.93 6.97
CA GLN A 528 23.60 52.34 6.90
C GLN A 528 22.13 52.48 7.29
N GLY A 529 21.89 52.98 8.50
CA GLY A 529 20.55 52.97 9.10
C GLY A 529 20.11 51.54 9.40
N THR A 530 19.13 51.04 8.64
CA THR A 530 18.60 49.67 8.73
C THR A 530 18.91 48.83 7.49
N GLU A 531 19.57 49.42 6.48
CA GLU A 531 19.85 48.83 5.18
C GLU A 531 21.29 48.30 5.11
N LEU A 532 21.47 47.19 4.40
CA LEU A 532 22.79 46.67 4.06
C LEU A 532 23.28 47.29 2.75
N VAL A 533 24.43 47.93 2.81
CA VAL A 533 25.11 48.55 1.67
C VAL A 533 26.31 47.69 1.27
N ILE A 534 26.40 47.38 -0.03
CA ILE A 534 27.39 46.47 -0.61
C ILE A 534 28.16 47.24 -1.66
N ASP A 535 29.47 47.41 -1.45
CA ASP A 535 30.33 48.26 -2.28
C ASP A 535 29.68 49.64 -2.60
N GLY A 536 29.05 50.25 -1.59
CA GLY A 536 28.38 51.55 -1.70
C GLY A 536 26.98 51.53 -2.33
N GLN A 537 26.35 50.36 -2.56
CA GLN A 537 25.02 50.25 -3.15
C GLN A 537 24.09 49.33 -2.35
N VAL A 538 22.80 49.69 -2.24
CA VAL A 538 21.75 48.79 -1.73
C VAL A 538 21.19 47.97 -2.90
N LEU A 539 21.17 46.64 -2.77
CA LEU A 539 20.81 45.70 -3.84
C LEU A 539 19.44 45.04 -3.61
N VAL A 540 18.38 45.73 -4.02
CA VAL A 540 16.99 45.28 -3.81
C VAL A 540 16.48 44.41 -4.96
N THR A 541 16.75 44.78 -6.21
CA THR A 541 16.18 44.09 -7.39
C THR A 541 17.16 43.13 -8.07
N THR A 542 16.65 42.19 -8.85
CA THR A 542 17.45 41.25 -9.65
C THR A 542 18.34 41.98 -10.67
N GLU A 543 17.87 43.10 -11.23
CA GLU A 543 18.64 43.93 -12.16
C GLU A 543 19.80 44.63 -11.45
N GLN A 544 19.58 45.16 -10.25
CA GLN A 544 20.63 45.75 -9.43
C GLN A 544 21.69 44.71 -9.06
N ARG A 545 21.26 43.50 -8.66
CA ARG A 545 22.17 42.38 -8.37
C ARG A 545 22.95 41.94 -9.59
N THR A 546 22.32 41.89 -10.77
CA THR A 546 22.98 41.59 -12.05
C THR A 546 24.05 42.64 -12.38
N ALA A 547 23.71 43.92 -12.29
CA ALA A 547 24.64 45.01 -12.55
C ALA A 547 25.83 45.00 -11.57
N HIS A 548 25.58 44.62 -10.31
CA HIS A 548 26.63 44.43 -9.31
C HIS A 548 27.55 43.25 -9.63
N LEU A 549 26.97 42.08 -9.90
CA LEU A 549 27.70 40.84 -10.20
C LEU A 549 28.58 40.98 -11.44
N ALA A 550 28.11 41.72 -12.45
CA ALA A 550 28.85 41.99 -13.69
C ALA A 550 30.15 42.80 -13.46
N LYS A 551 30.29 43.52 -12.33
CA LYS A 551 31.54 44.21 -11.95
C LYS A 551 32.65 43.23 -11.56
N TYR A 552 32.29 42.03 -11.12
CA TYR A 552 33.21 40.99 -10.64
C TYR A 552 33.49 39.90 -11.68
N LYS A 553 32.47 39.53 -12.48
CA LYS A 553 32.62 38.55 -13.56
C LYS A 553 31.82 39.02 -14.77
N GLU A 554 32.53 39.40 -15.83
CA GLU A 554 31.91 39.90 -17.06
C GLU A 554 30.90 38.87 -17.63
N GLY A 555 29.72 39.34 -18.01
CA GLY A 555 28.65 38.48 -18.53
C GLY A 555 27.90 37.65 -17.47
N ALA A 556 28.18 37.83 -16.18
CA ALA A 556 27.42 37.22 -15.10
C ALA A 556 26.02 37.83 -14.97
N VAL A 557 25.05 37.04 -14.50
CA VAL A 557 23.65 37.46 -14.41
C VAL A 557 22.94 36.85 -13.19
N CYS A 558 21.96 37.56 -12.68
CA CYS A 558 21.00 37.06 -11.69
C CYS A 558 19.63 36.84 -12.35
N VAL A 559 18.95 35.74 -12.03
CA VAL A 559 17.61 35.40 -12.53
C VAL A 559 16.77 34.80 -11.41
N LYS A 560 15.45 34.82 -11.57
CA LYS A 560 14.54 34.09 -10.67
C LYS A 560 14.34 32.65 -11.13
N TYR A 561 14.03 31.77 -10.20
CA TYR A 561 13.71 30.37 -10.47
C TYR A 561 12.55 30.23 -11.47
N GLU A 562 11.49 31.01 -11.30
CA GLU A 562 10.29 30.97 -12.14
C GLU A 562 10.61 31.33 -13.59
N ASP A 563 11.48 32.33 -13.79
CA ASP A 563 11.91 32.76 -15.13
C ASP A 563 12.65 31.62 -15.87
N VAL A 564 13.53 30.91 -15.17
CA VAL A 564 14.25 29.75 -15.72
C VAL A 564 13.30 28.61 -16.04
N MET A 565 12.37 28.29 -15.13
CA MET A 565 11.49 27.14 -15.29
C MET A 565 10.37 27.36 -16.30
N ASN A 566 9.91 28.60 -16.46
CA ASN A 566 8.92 29.00 -17.48
C ASN A 566 9.56 29.30 -18.85
N GLY A 567 10.87 29.54 -18.89
CA GLY A 567 11.61 29.76 -20.14
C GLY A 567 11.64 28.54 -21.05
N ASP A 568 11.67 28.78 -22.37
CA ASP A 568 11.83 27.70 -23.34
C ASP A 568 13.26 27.10 -23.32
N GLN A 569 13.45 25.97 -23.99
CA GLN A 569 14.74 25.28 -24.01
C GLN A 569 15.86 26.10 -24.68
N THR A 570 15.54 26.89 -25.69
CA THR A 570 16.52 27.67 -26.48
C THR A 570 17.03 28.85 -25.67
N SER A 571 16.12 29.62 -25.07
CA SER A 571 16.45 30.76 -24.21
C SER A 571 17.26 30.31 -22.98
N ASN A 572 16.86 29.21 -22.33
CA ASN A 572 17.61 28.65 -21.20
C ASN A 572 19.01 28.15 -21.60
N ARG A 573 19.15 27.49 -22.76
CA ARG A 573 20.48 27.10 -23.26
C ARG A 573 21.37 28.30 -23.51
N GLU A 574 20.82 29.42 -23.98
CA GLU A 574 21.58 30.66 -24.16
C GLU A 574 21.95 31.29 -22.81
N LEU A 575 21.02 31.34 -21.85
CA LEU A 575 21.26 31.81 -20.49
C LEU A 575 22.45 31.09 -19.84
N PHE A 576 22.47 29.76 -19.91
CA PHE A 576 23.52 28.94 -19.28
C PHE A 576 24.82 28.84 -20.10
N LYS A 577 24.95 29.55 -21.23
CA LYS A 577 26.26 29.79 -21.85
C LYS A 577 27.09 30.81 -21.09
N ARG A 578 26.45 31.66 -20.28
CA ARG A 578 27.11 32.70 -19.46
C ARG A 578 28.10 32.07 -18.46
N PRO A 579 29.16 32.80 -18.07
CA PRO A 579 30.22 32.25 -17.22
C PRO A 579 29.80 32.11 -15.76
N LEU A 580 28.78 32.84 -15.31
CA LEU A 580 28.22 32.75 -13.97
C LEU A 580 26.73 33.14 -13.98
N VAL A 581 25.87 32.30 -13.43
CA VAL A 581 24.44 32.57 -13.28
C VAL A 581 24.04 32.36 -11.84
N TYR A 582 23.46 33.37 -11.20
CA TYR A 582 22.78 33.24 -9.91
C TYR A 582 21.28 33.03 -10.13
N ILE A 583 20.71 32.01 -9.51
CA ILE A 583 19.27 31.72 -9.51
C ILE A 583 18.76 31.93 -8.10
N PHE A 584 17.78 32.81 -7.92
CA PHE A 584 17.08 33.02 -6.65
C PHE A 584 15.81 32.17 -6.61
N HIS A 585 15.65 31.39 -5.54
CA HIS A 585 14.54 30.47 -5.30
C HIS A 585 13.96 30.75 -3.90
N ASP A 586 12.76 31.33 -3.83
CA ASP A 586 12.25 31.93 -2.59
C ASP A 586 11.07 31.12 -1.95
N VAL A 587 10.83 29.89 -2.42
CA VAL A 587 9.62 29.08 -2.10
C VAL A 587 9.35 28.88 -0.62
N ILE A 588 10.37 28.65 0.21
CA ILE A 588 10.16 28.35 1.63
C ILE A 588 9.74 29.62 2.37
N ASP A 589 10.48 30.71 2.21
CA ASP A 589 10.20 31.95 2.94
C ASP A 589 8.88 32.62 2.50
N GLU A 590 8.67 32.77 1.19
CA GLU A 590 7.46 33.42 0.65
C GLU A 590 6.16 32.72 1.09
N ASN A 591 6.14 31.38 1.08
CA ASN A 591 4.96 30.60 1.47
C ASN A 591 4.83 30.42 2.99
N SER A 592 5.83 30.82 3.77
CA SER A 592 5.81 30.75 5.24
C SER A 592 5.32 32.05 5.90
N HIS A 593 5.29 33.17 5.17
CA HIS A 593 4.70 34.43 5.65
C HIS A 593 3.27 34.32 6.19
N PRO A 594 2.34 33.53 5.59
CA PRO A 594 1.00 33.33 6.13
C PRO A 594 0.94 32.55 7.47
N GLN A 595 2.06 31.98 7.93
CA GLN A 595 2.17 31.19 9.17
C GLN A 595 1.24 29.96 9.21
N ASN A 596 0.84 29.43 8.04
CA ASN A 596 0.05 28.21 7.96
C ASN A 596 0.96 26.97 8.09
N PRO A 597 0.77 26.12 9.11
CA PRO A 597 1.56 24.89 9.29
C PRO A 597 1.63 23.99 8.07
N PHE A 598 0.50 23.81 7.36
CA PHE A 598 0.43 22.98 6.16
C PHE A 598 1.32 23.53 5.05
N GLU A 599 1.29 24.85 4.84
CA GLU A 599 2.05 25.50 3.78
C GLU A 599 3.55 25.46 4.05
N ILE A 600 3.98 25.69 5.29
CA ILE A 600 5.41 25.66 5.67
C ILE A 600 6.01 24.27 5.41
N ILE A 601 5.34 23.22 5.89
CA ILE A 601 5.78 21.84 5.75
C ILE A 601 5.77 21.41 4.28
N ARG A 602 4.69 21.74 3.55
CA ARG A 602 4.59 21.47 2.10
C ARG A 602 5.66 22.21 1.30
N SER A 603 6.04 23.41 1.72
CA SER A 603 7.04 24.24 1.02
C SER A 603 8.44 23.63 1.07
N CYS A 604 8.80 22.96 2.18
CA CYS A 604 10.06 22.22 2.27
C CYS A 604 10.12 21.06 1.25
N ARG A 605 9.07 20.24 1.18
CA ARG A 605 8.95 19.16 0.18
C ARG A 605 8.94 19.71 -1.25
N THR A 606 8.26 20.83 -1.47
CA THR A 606 8.21 21.51 -2.77
C THR A 606 9.60 22.00 -3.19
N ALA A 607 10.33 22.65 -2.29
CA ALA A 607 11.70 23.10 -2.53
C ALA A 607 12.64 21.94 -2.89
N ILE A 608 12.58 20.82 -2.15
CA ILE A 608 13.35 19.60 -2.48
C ILE A 608 13.06 19.16 -3.92
N ASN A 609 11.78 19.01 -4.28
CA ASN A 609 11.38 18.54 -5.61
C ASN A 609 11.80 19.51 -6.72
N GLN A 610 11.62 20.81 -6.51
CA GLN A 610 11.97 21.84 -7.48
C GLN A 610 13.49 21.93 -7.69
N LEU A 611 14.27 21.91 -6.61
CA LEU A 611 15.73 21.94 -6.67
C LEU A 611 16.29 20.67 -7.30
N ALA A 612 15.73 19.49 -7.00
CA ALA A 612 16.14 18.23 -7.63
C ALA A 612 15.93 18.27 -9.15
N VAL A 613 14.76 18.74 -9.60
CA VAL A 613 14.45 18.92 -11.02
C VAL A 613 15.38 19.95 -11.66
N LEU A 614 15.62 21.09 -11.01
CA LEU A 614 16.48 22.16 -11.51
C LEU A 614 17.91 21.69 -11.70
N VAL A 615 18.51 21.08 -10.67
CA VAL A 615 19.89 20.54 -10.71
C VAL A 615 20.01 19.48 -11.81
N LYS A 616 19.02 18.59 -11.94
CA LYS A 616 18.97 17.62 -13.03
C LYS A 616 18.95 18.29 -14.40
N ARG A 617 18.12 19.31 -14.62
CA ARG A 617 18.03 20.02 -15.92
C ARG A 617 19.32 20.78 -16.24
N LEU A 618 19.93 21.42 -15.24
CA LEU A 618 21.23 22.11 -15.38
C LEU A 618 22.30 21.17 -15.93
N HIS A 619 22.48 20.00 -15.30
CA HIS A 619 23.45 19.00 -15.76
C HIS A 619 23.04 18.35 -17.09
N ALA A 620 21.83 17.80 -17.17
CA ALA A 620 21.44 16.90 -18.27
C ALA A 620 20.96 17.64 -19.54
N THR A 621 20.33 18.81 -19.40
CA THR A 621 19.67 19.52 -20.52
C THR A 621 20.43 20.76 -20.96
N TRP A 622 21.02 21.49 -20.00
CA TRP A 622 21.64 22.79 -20.21
C TRP A 622 23.17 22.79 -20.12
N ASN A 623 23.79 21.61 -19.96
CA ASN A 623 25.23 21.39 -20.04
C ASN A 623 26.04 22.27 -19.06
N VAL A 624 25.51 22.42 -17.84
CA VAL A 624 26.19 23.11 -16.75
C VAL A 624 27.00 22.08 -15.96
N ALA A 625 28.32 22.26 -15.91
CA ALA A 625 29.20 21.31 -15.25
C ALA A 625 29.25 21.51 -13.73
N ASN A 626 29.14 22.75 -13.24
CA ASN A 626 29.28 23.10 -11.83
C ASN A 626 28.03 23.84 -11.35
N VAL A 627 27.34 23.25 -10.38
CA VAL A 627 26.15 23.80 -9.74
C VAL A 627 26.39 23.85 -8.24
N ILE A 628 26.15 25.00 -7.62
CA ILE A 628 26.15 25.15 -6.17
C ILE A 628 24.74 25.50 -5.74
N VAL A 629 24.22 24.81 -4.72
CA VAL A 629 22.96 25.18 -4.05
C VAL A 629 23.32 25.61 -2.63
N THR A 630 22.88 26.79 -2.21
CA THR A 630 23.09 27.30 -0.84
C THR A 630 21.83 27.98 -0.31
N ALA A 631 21.82 28.25 0.99
CA ALA A 631 20.84 29.12 1.64
C ALA A 631 21.48 30.44 2.08
N ASP A 632 20.64 31.44 2.29
CA ASP A 632 20.99 32.67 3.01
C ASP A 632 20.79 32.52 4.52
N HIS A 633 19.73 31.88 4.97
CA HIS A 633 19.55 31.53 6.38
C HIS A 633 18.78 30.22 6.55
N GLY A 634 18.74 29.72 7.77
CA GLY A 634 17.74 28.74 8.20
C GLY A 634 16.63 29.41 9.01
N PHE A 635 15.81 28.59 9.66
CA PHE A 635 14.69 29.06 10.48
C PHE A 635 14.41 28.07 11.62
N ILE A 636 13.77 28.58 12.66
CA ILE A 636 13.11 27.72 13.65
C ILE A 636 11.65 27.55 13.28
N TYR A 637 11.15 26.33 13.42
CA TYR A 637 9.74 26.02 13.21
C TYR A 637 9.19 25.13 14.31
N ASN A 638 8.12 25.59 14.94
CA ASN A 638 7.33 24.84 15.91
C ASN A 638 5.86 24.96 15.53
N ASP A 639 5.12 23.85 15.55
CA ASP A 639 3.68 23.85 15.26
C ASP A 639 2.84 24.03 16.54
N ILE A 640 3.19 25.08 17.30
CA ILE A 640 2.58 25.43 18.58
C ILE A 640 2.03 26.84 18.49
N HIS A 641 0.83 27.07 19.02
CA HIS A 641 0.26 28.40 19.10
C HIS A 641 1.01 29.28 20.12
N PHE A 642 1.44 30.47 19.70
CA PHE A 642 2.09 31.47 20.56
C PHE A 642 1.05 32.45 21.12
N GLU A 643 0.93 32.50 22.44
CA GLU A 643 0.17 33.53 23.15
C GLU A 643 1.06 34.75 23.45
N GLU A 644 0.46 35.89 23.82
CA GLU A 644 1.22 37.10 24.17
C GLU A 644 2.21 36.88 25.32
N LYS A 645 1.89 35.99 26.27
CA LYS A 645 2.76 35.65 27.40
C LYS A 645 4.03 34.89 26.98
N ASP A 646 4.00 34.25 25.81
CA ASP A 646 5.13 33.48 25.27
C ASP A 646 6.11 34.40 24.51
N LYS A 647 5.75 35.67 24.33
CA LYS A 647 6.56 36.67 23.62
C LYS A 647 7.44 37.44 24.60
N HIS A 648 8.74 37.38 24.37
CA HIS A 648 9.73 38.09 25.16
C HIS A 648 9.68 39.59 24.83
N SER A 649 9.16 40.38 25.78
CA SER A 649 9.12 41.84 25.66
C SER A 649 10.42 42.46 26.15
N ILE A 650 11.02 43.34 25.34
CA ILE A 650 12.24 44.08 25.68
C ILE A 650 11.98 45.59 25.56
N ASN A 651 12.57 46.37 26.49
CA ASN A 651 12.49 47.84 26.53
C ASN A 651 13.82 48.51 26.12
N ASP A 652 14.80 47.71 25.71
CA ASP A 652 16.12 48.19 25.28
C ASP A 652 15.97 49.04 24.00
N PRO A 653 16.63 50.22 23.92
CA PRO A 653 16.61 51.02 22.70
C PRO A 653 17.11 50.18 21.52
N ASN A 654 16.42 50.29 20.40
CA ASN A 654 16.71 49.50 19.21
C ASN A 654 16.56 50.34 17.95
N ILE A 655 17.41 50.03 16.96
CA ILE A 655 17.41 50.59 15.62
C ILE A 655 16.36 49.86 14.77
N GLU A 656 16.28 48.54 14.96
CA GLU A 656 15.29 47.65 14.37
C GLU A 656 15.01 46.50 15.33
N LYS A 657 13.78 45.97 15.30
CA LYS A 657 13.38 44.79 16.06
C LYS A 657 12.51 43.85 15.22
N LYS A 658 12.87 42.57 15.20
CA LYS A 658 12.16 41.43 14.61
C LYS A 658 11.93 40.35 15.65
N THR A 659 11.27 39.25 15.30
CA THR A 659 10.87 38.20 16.26
C THR A 659 12.06 37.38 16.79
N ARG A 660 13.23 37.44 16.16
CA ARG A 660 14.44 36.72 16.62
C ARG A 660 15.68 37.57 16.80
N TYR A 661 15.64 38.85 16.48
CA TYR A 661 16.74 39.75 16.77
C TYR A 661 16.26 41.20 16.94
N TYR A 662 17.12 42.02 17.52
CA TYR A 662 17.07 43.45 17.38
C TYR A 662 18.48 44.03 17.26
N LEU A 663 18.62 45.18 16.60
CA LEU A 663 19.88 45.91 16.51
C LEU A 663 19.88 47.05 17.52
N THR A 664 20.98 47.24 18.22
CA THR A 664 21.10 48.26 19.27
C THR A 664 22.51 48.82 19.39
N ASP A 665 22.65 50.06 19.83
CA ASP A 665 23.91 50.65 20.28
C ASP A 665 24.09 50.53 21.81
N SER A 666 23.11 49.96 22.51
CA SER A 666 23.13 49.74 23.96
C SER A 666 23.94 48.50 24.32
N THR A 667 24.88 48.68 25.25
CA THR A 667 25.65 47.59 25.88
C THR A 667 24.98 47.03 27.14
N VAL A 668 23.83 47.57 27.55
CA VAL A 668 23.12 47.15 28.77
C VAL A 668 22.71 45.69 28.67
N GLU A 669 22.98 44.89 29.69
CA GLU A 669 22.53 43.50 29.73
C GLU A 669 21.00 43.43 29.82
N VAL A 670 20.41 42.53 29.04
CA VAL A 670 18.96 42.28 29.02
C VAL A 670 18.77 40.79 29.31
N GLU A 671 17.93 40.49 30.29
CA GLU A 671 17.64 39.11 30.69
C GLU A 671 17.17 38.29 29.48
N GLY A 672 17.68 37.07 29.32
CA GLY A 672 17.29 36.18 28.24
C GLY A 672 17.73 36.63 26.83
N ILE A 673 18.59 37.64 26.71
CA ILE A 673 19.16 38.12 25.43
C ILE A 673 20.69 37.98 25.44
N ALA A 674 21.25 37.47 24.34
CA ALA A 674 22.67 37.51 24.04
C ALA A 674 22.96 38.65 23.05
N LYS A 675 23.87 39.55 23.42
CA LYS A 675 24.35 40.63 22.55
C LYS A 675 25.74 40.30 22.01
N PHE A 676 25.92 40.53 20.71
CA PHE A 676 27.19 40.35 20.00
C PHE A 676 27.53 41.63 19.22
N PRO A 677 28.78 42.12 19.27
CA PRO A 677 29.23 43.16 18.34
C PRO A 677 28.97 42.71 16.90
N LEU A 678 28.26 43.53 16.11
CA LEU A 678 27.83 43.15 14.76
C LEU A 678 29.02 42.72 13.89
N GLU A 679 30.13 43.46 13.97
CA GLU A 679 31.36 43.21 13.20
C GLU A 679 32.07 41.89 13.56
N ASN A 680 31.80 41.33 14.76
CA ASN A 680 32.40 40.05 15.19
C ASN A 680 31.60 38.83 14.71
N VAL A 681 30.31 39.04 14.40
CA VAL A 681 29.38 37.95 14.06
C VAL A 681 28.79 38.11 12.66
N SER A 682 29.25 39.12 11.93
CA SER A 682 28.97 39.37 10.54
C SER A 682 30.14 40.14 9.94
N GLY A 683 30.39 39.99 8.64
CA GLY A 683 31.34 40.84 7.91
C GLY A 683 30.87 42.30 7.75
N ILE A 684 29.84 42.73 8.47
CA ILE A 684 29.15 44.02 8.31
C ILE A 684 29.77 45.03 9.26
N SER A 685 30.39 46.07 8.69
CA SER A 685 30.87 47.24 9.42
C SER A 685 29.75 48.24 9.70
N ALA A 686 29.85 49.01 10.78
CA ALA A 686 28.87 50.03 11.11
C ALA A 686 29.52 51.36 11.53
N ALA A 687 28.91 52.48 11.18
CA ALA A 687 29.44 53.81 11.53
C ALA A 687 29.50 54.08 13.04
N LYS A 688 28.68 53.37 13.82
CA LYS A 688 28.69 53.33 15.28
C LYS A 688 28.78 51.89 15.74
N GLN A 689 29.38 51.68 16.91
CA GLN A 689 29.38 50.36 17.56
C GLN A 689 27.94 49.86 17.69
N THR A 690 27.60 48.86 16.90
CA THR A 690 26.27 48.27 16.83
C THR A 690 26.35 46.83 17.28
N PHE A 691 25.35 46.39 18.03
CA PHE A 691 25.19 45.02 18.51
C PHE A 691 23.98 44.39 17.85
N VAL A 692 24.13 43.13 17.46
CA VAL A 692 22.99 42.25 17.20
C VAL A 692 22.65 41.53 18.48
N ALA A 693 21.39 41.67 18.90
CA ALA A 693 20.86 41.12 20.12
C ALA A 693 19.85 40.02 19.77
N VAL A 694 20.13 38.79 20.18
CA VAL A 694 19.32 37.60 19.88
C VAL A 694 18.82 36.98 21.19
N PRO A 695 17.59 36.46 21.25
CA PRO A 695 17.09 35.79 22.43
C PRO A 695 17.73 34.40 22.59
N TYR A 696 18.00 34.01 23.84
CA TYR A 696 18.54 32.69 24.16
C TYR A 696 17.58 31.56 23.75
N GLY A 697 18.14 30.42 23.36
CA GLY A 697 17.38 29.25 22.93
C GLY A 697 16.50 29.55 21.72
N THR A 698 15.23 29.16 21.82
CA THR A 698 14.24 29.35 20.75
C THR A 698 13.21 30.44 21.06
N ASN A 699 13.45 31.32 22.04
CA ASN A 699 12.48 32.34 22.45
C ASN A 699 12.15 33.36 21.33
N ARG A 700 10.91 33.86 21.27
CA ARG A 700 10.50 34.88 20.28
C ARG A 700 10.34 36.24 20.95
N LEU A 701 10.87 37.30 20.35
CA LEU A 701 10.68 38.68 20.79
C LEU A 701 9.28 39.17 20.44
N ALA A 702 8.69 40.00 21.30
CA ALA A 702 7.45 40.71 21.02
C ALA A 702 7.70 41.78 19.93
N ALA A 703 7.53 41.38 18.67
CA ALA A 703 7.85 42.16 17.48
C ALA A 703 6.96 41.78 16.29
N PRO A 704 6.87 42.62 15.24
CA PRO A 704 6.21 42.25 14.00
C PRO A 704 6.95 41.09 13.30
N GLY A 705 6.21 40.08 12.84
CA GLY A 705 6.74 38.93 12.11
C GLY A 705 6.04 37.62 12.45
N GLY A 706 6.58 36.52 11.90
CA GLY A 706 6.15 35.16 12.20
C GLY A 706 6.68 34.65 13.55
N TYR A 707 5.90 33.77 14.18
CA TYR A 707 6.23 33.16 15.49
C TYR A 707 6.41 31.64 15.37
N ASN A 708 5.58 30.99 14.55
CA ASN A 708 5.68 29.56 14.26
C ASN A 708 6.88 29.31 13.36
N PHE A 709 6.99 30.07 12.27
CA PHE A 709 8.19 30.18 11.44
C PHE A 709 8.87 31.50 11.76
N ALA A 710 10.09 31.43 12.29
CA ALA A 710 10.87 32.61 12.67
C ALA A 710 12.37 32.39 12.35
N HIS A 711 13.04 33.46 11.98
CA HIS A 711 14.48 33.49 11.65
C HIS A 711 15.07 34.83 12.08
N GLY A 712 16.40 34.98 12.01
CA GLY A 712 17.15 36.16 12.45
C GLY A 712 18.00 35.93 13.70
N GLY A 713 17.80 34.80 14.41
CA GLY A 713 18.50 34.45 15.63
C GLY A 713 19.76 33.61 15.41
N ALA A 714 20.32 33.13 16.52
CA ALA A 714 21.60 32.40 16.57
C ALA A 714 21.45 30.90 16.88
N THR A 715 20.29 30.30 16.58
CA THR A 715 20.13 28.85 16.75
C THR A 715 20.94 28.09 15.71
N LEU A 716 21.32 26.84 16.00
CA LEU A 716 21.98 25.97 15.02
C LEU A 716 21.12 25.80 13.75
N GLN A 717 19.80 25.72 13.91
CA GLN A 717 18.84 25.64 12.80
C GLN A 717 18.85 26.88 11.90
N GLU A 718 19.09 28.07 12.46
CA GLU A 718 19.18 29.34 11.74
C GLU A 718 20.58 29.57 11.14
N MET A 719 21.63 29.23 11.89
CA MET A 719 23.02 29.58 11.56
C MET A 719 23.75 28.58 10.67
N ILE A 720 23.43 27.29 10.75
CA ILE A 720 24.11 26.26 9.95
C ILE A 720 23.38 26.11 8.61
N ILE A 721 23.90 26.79 7.60
CA ILE A 721 23.34 26.78 6.24
C ILE A 721 24.04 25.72 5.38
N PRO A 722 23.31 25.08 4.46
CA PRO A 722 23.87 24.08 3.55
C PRO A 722 24.57 24.72 2.36
N VAL A 723 25.67 24.12 1.91
CA VAL A 723 26.29 24.33 0.59
C VAL A 723 26.43 22.99 -0.10
N ILE A 724 25.59 22.73 -1.10
CA ILE A 724 25.66 21.55 -1.96
C ILE A 724 26.50 21.89 -3.18
N LYS A 725 27.63 21.21 -3.36
CA LYS A 725 28.45 21.30 -4.58
C LYS A 725 28.13 20.11 -5.47
N SER A 726 27.51 20.37 -6.61
CA SER A 726 27.08 19.37 -7.58
C SER A 726 27.85 19.53 -8.89
N SER A 727 28.48 18.44 -9.34
CA SER A 727 29.31 18.44 -10.54
C SER A 727 28.91 17.35 -11.54
N GLN A 728 28.92 17.70 -12.82
CA GLN A 728 28.69 16.78 -13.94
C GLN A 728 29.93 15.91 -14.16
N ARG A 729 30.21 14.99 -13.22
CA ARG A 729 31.21 13.94 -13.40
C ARG A 729 30.49 12.62 -13.65
N ARG A 730 30.91 11.89 -14.69
CA ARG A 730 30.55 10.47 -14.81
C ARG A 730 31.25 9.74 -13.67
N THR A 731 30.50 9.29 -12.69
CA THR A 731 31.02 8.37 -11.68
C THR A 731 30.99 6.95 -12.21
N ASP A 732 32.07 6.24 -11.95
CA ASP A 732 32.06 4.79 -11.81
C ASP A 732 31.37 4.45 -10.48
N LYS A 733 30.06 4.74 -10.36
CA LYS A 733 29.27 4.13 -9.28
C LYS A 733 29.31 2.62 -9.59
N THR A 734 30.07 1.85 -8.83
CA THR A 734 30.33 0.44 -9.15
C THR A 734 29.59 -0.49 -8.19
N GLU A 735 29.41 -0.07 -6.94
CA GLU A 735 28.73 -0.87 -5.94
C GLU A 735 27.22 -0.61 -5.98
N LYS A 736 26.45 -1.67 -6.24
CA LYS A 736 24.99 -1.66 -6.14
C LYS A 736 24.56 -2.04 -4.73
N VAL A 737 23.44 -1.50 -4.25
CA VAL A 737 22.86 -1.81 -2.94
C VAL A 737 22.75 -3.32 -2.69
N GLY A 738 23.11 -3.75 -1.49
CA GLY A 738 22.92 -5.12 -1.02
C GLY A 738 21.45 -5.51 -0.91
N VAL A 739 21.20 -6.82 -0.92
CA VAL A 739 19.87 -7.39 -0.68
C VAL A 739 19.99 -8.55 0.29
N SER A 740 19.09 -8.60 1.28
CA SER A 740 19.01 -9.69 2.25
C SER A 740 17.57 -10.15 2.40
N LEU A 741 17.39 -11.45 2.69
CA LEU A 741 16.08 -12.02 2.98
C LEU A 741 15.75 -11.78 4.46
N MET A 742 14.54 -11.31 4.78
CA MET A 742 14.14 -11.11 6.18
C MET A 742 13.58 -12.39 6.81
N ASN A 743 12.99 -13.29 6.02
CA ASN A 743 12.29 -14.49 6.50
C ASN A 743 13.00 -15.76 5.99
N HIS A 744 13.70 -16.50 6.85
CA HIS A 744 14.50 -17.67 6.44
C HIS A 744 13.76 -19.03 6.51
N ASN A 745 12.48 -19.07 6.92
CA ASN A 745 11.66 -20.29 6.99
C ASN A 745 10.53 -20.25 5.97
N LEU A 746 10.89 -20.27 4.68
CA LEU A 746 9.94 -20.11 3.58
C LEU A 746 9.08 -21.38 3.41
N ASN A 747 7.75 -21.22 3.49
CA ASN A 747 6.78 -22.29 3.27
C ASN A 747 5.79 -21.89 2.18
N MET A 748 5.50 -22.81 1.26
CA MET A 748 4.54 -22.62 0.19
C MET A 748 3.33 -23.53 0.40
N VAL A 749 2.19 -22.95 0.75
CA VAL A 749 0.99 -23.68 1.24
C VAL A 749 -0.16 -23.65 0.23
N SER A 750 -0.22 -22.66 -0.66
CA SER A 750 -1.32 -22.43 -1.60
C SER A 750 -0.86 -22.15 -3.04
N SER A 751 0.22 -22.79 -3.48
CA SER A 751 0.92 -22.49 -4.74
C SER A 751 1.44 -21.05 -4.81
N ARG A 752 1.48 -20.37 -3.67
CA ARG A 752 1.92 -19.00 -3.48
C ARG A 752 2.97 -18.96 -2.39
N LEU A 753 4.06 -18.25 -2.66
CA LEU A 753 5.08 -17.91 -1.68
C LEU A 753 5.12 -16.39 -1.53
N LYS A 754 5.03 -15.92 -0.28
CA LYS A 754 5.16 -14.51 0.10
C LYS A 754 6.37 -14.36 1.02
N PHE A 755 7.25 -13.41 0.72
CA PHE A 755 8.45 -13.14 1.53
C PHE A 755 8.88 -11.68 1.40
N HIS A 756 9.81 -11.24 2.25
CA HIS A 756 10.30 -9.87 2.28
C HIS A 756 11.81 -9.83 2.07
N LEU A 757 12.22 -8.87 1.25
CA LEU A 757 13.63 -8.52 1.04
C LEU A 757 13.90 -7.17 1.68
N ILE A 758 15.08 -7.00 2.25
CA ILE A 758 15.58 -5.71 2.73
C ILE A 758 16.77 -5.28 1.90
N GLN A 759 16.76 -4.04 1.45
CA GLN A 759 17.91 -3.38 0.83
C GLN A 759 18.92 -3.04 1.94
N SER A 760 20.19 -3.47 1.82
CA SER A 760 21.20 -3.44 2.90
C SER A 760 21.84 -2.07 3.17
N GLU A 761 22.07 -1.27 2.13
CA GLU A 761 22.49 0.15 2.20
C GLU A 761 21.50 1.06 1.44
N ALA A 762 21.39 2.34 1.78
CA ALA A 762 20.61 3.30 1.00
C ALA A 762 21.33 3.66 -0.31
N VAL A 763 20.57 3.90 -1.38
CA VAL A 763 21.12 4.50 -2.60
C VAL A 763 21.71 5.86 -2.26
N SER A 764 22.91 6.11 -2.78
CA SER A 764 23.66 7.33 -2.48
C SER A 764 24.50 7.77 -3.67
N MET A 765 25.36 8.78 -3.45
CA MET A 765 26.27 9.26 -4.49
C MET A 765 27.31 8.20 -4.90
N THR A 766 27.60 7.22 -4.03
CA THR A 766 28.58 6.15 -4.27
C THR A 766 27.94 4.76 -4.45
N ILE A 767 26.71 4.55 -3.96
CA ILE A 767 25.99 3.27 -4.03
C ILE A 767 24.82 3.38 -5.01
N MET A 768 24.73 2.47 -5.98
CA MET A 768 23.66 2.44 -7.00
C MET A 768 22.45 1.62 -6.59
N GLU A 769 21.30 1.95 -7.19
CA GLU A 769 20.14 1.04 -7.21
C GLU A 769 20.49 -0.33 -7.83
N ARG A 770 19.78 -1.37 -7.39
CA ARG A 770 19.94 -2.73 -7.90
C ARG A 770 18.62 -3.25 -8.45
N ARG A 771 18.62 -3.72 -9.70
CA ARG A 771 17.50 -4.50 -10.24
C ARG A 771 17.75 -5.97 -10.00
N ILE A 772 16.80 -6.63 -9.36
CA ILE A 772 16.88 -8.05 -9.02
C ILE A 772 15.75 -8.82 -9.68
N VAL A 773 15.95 -10.13 -9.86
CA VAL A 773 14.88 -11.06 -10.20
C VAL A 773 14.77 -12.17 -9.17
N CYS A 774 13.55 -12.43 -8.73
CA CYS A 774 13.19 -13.50 -7.83
C CYS A 774 12.44 -14.61 -8.59
N GLN A 775 12.80 -15.87 -8.35
CA GLN A 775 12.12 -17.03 -8.92
C GLN A 775 12.30 -18.28 -8.05
N ILE A 776 11.31 -19.19 -8.06
CA ILE A 776 11.40 -20.49 -7.39
C ILE A 776 11.81 -21.56 -8.40
N PHE A 777 12.71 -22.44 -7.97
CA PHE A 777 13.24 -23.57 -8.73
C PHE A 777 12.93 -24.91 -8.04
N ASN A 778 12.68 -25.93 -8.86
CA ASN A 778 12.74 -27.34 -8.48
C ASN A 778 13.98 -27.96 -9.14
N GLY A 779 15.02 -28.25 -8.36
CA GLY A 779 16.34 -28.52 -8.95
C GLY A 779 16.80 -27.29 -9.73
N ASP A 780 16.93 -27.42 -11.06
CA ASP A 780 17.27 -26.32 -11.97
C ASP A 780 16.09 -25.83 -12.82
N ASP A 781 14.91 -26.44 -12.68
CA ASP A 781 13.72 -26.06 -13.43
C ASP A 781 12.98 -24.90 -12.73
N PRO A 782 12.73 -23.77 -13.42
CA PRO A 782 11.91 -22.70 -12.89
C PRO A 782 10.43 -23.12 -12.85
N VAL A 783 9.81 -22.92 -11.69
CA VAL A 783 8.41 -23.32 -11.41
C VAL A 783 7.48 -22.14 -11.10
N THR A 784 8.01 -20.92 -11.14
CA THR A 784 7.23 -19.66 -11.06
C THR A 784 7.60 -18.76 -12.24
N ILE A 785 6.76 -17.78 -12.53
CA ILE A 785 7.15 -16.66 -13.39
C ILE A 785 8.21 -15.83 -12.65
N GLU A 786 9.18 -15.29 -13.39
CA GLU A 786 10.16 -14.34 -12.85
C GLU A 786 9.47 -13.07 -12.34
N LYS A 787 9.88 -12.61 -11.15
CA LYS A 787 9.44 -11.32 -10.61
C LYS A 787 10.63 -10.38 -10.52
N GLU A 788 10.64 -9.34 -11.35
CA GLU A 788 11.62 -8.26 -11.27
C GLU A 788 11.22 -7.25 -10.17
N LEU A 789 12.22 -6.77 -9.45
CA LEU A 789 12.10 -5.74 -8.41
C LEU A 789 13.28 -4.76 -8.52
N LEU A 790 13.00 -3.47 -8.34
CA LEU A 790 14.00 -2.42 -8.26
C LEU A 790 14.22 -2.03 -6.79
N LEU A 791 15.45 -2.18 -6.31
CA LEU A 791 15.91 -1.71 -5.01
C LEU A 791 16.56 -0.33 -5.19
N ASN A 792 15.80 0.74 -4.93
CA ASN A 792 16.23 2.11 -5.18
C ASN A 792 15.94 3.08 -4.01
N SER A 793 15.73 2.57 -2.81
CA SER A 793 15.42 3.42 -1.66
C SER A 793 16.64 4.27 -1.30
N THR A 794 16.43 5.58 -1.15
CA THR A 794 17.45 6.57 -0.79
C THR A 794 17.41 6.95 0.69
N ASP A 795 16.46 6.41 1.44
CA ASP A 795 16.26 6.71 2.84
C ASP A 795 17.34 5.99 3.67
N SER A 796 18.18 6.75 4.36
CA SER A 796 19.21 6.19 5.25
C SER A 796 18.73 6.02 6.69
N ALA A 797 17.65 6.70 7.09
CA ALA A 797 17.19 6.76 8.47
C ALA A 797 16.06 5.76 8.74
N ASN A 798 15.09 5.63 7.83
CA ASN A 798 13.94 4.74 8.01
C ASN A 798 14.15 3.42 7.25
N LEU A 799 14.44 2.36 8.00
CA LEU A 799 14.60 1.00 7.46
C LEU A 799 13.32 0.45 6.81
N ASN A 800 12.13 0.89 7.23
CA ASN A 800 10.86 0.41 6.68
C ASN A 800 10.71 0.77 5.20
N ASN A 801 11.25 1.93 4.80
CA ASN A 801 11.27 2.40 3.41
C ASN A 801 12.22 1.58 2.50
N ARG A 802 12.86 0.54 3.04
CA ARG A 802 13.86 -0.30 2.37
C ARG A 802 13.46 -1.76 2.33
N VAL A 803 12.24 -2.07 2.79
CA VAL A 803 11.67 -3.41 2.81
C VAL A 803 10.71 -3.57 1.64
N PHE A 804 10.87 -4.66 0.90
CA PHE A 804 10.12 -4.96 -0.30
C PHE A 804 9.44 -6.31 -0.18
N GLU A 805 8.12 -6.31 -0.32
CA GLU A 805 7.31 -7.52 -0.37
C GLU A 805 7.36 -8.17 -1.76
N VAL A 806 7.65 -9.47 -1.81
CA VAL A 806 7.65 -10.27 -3.04
C VAL A 806 6.64 -11.40 -2.89
N THR A 807 5.74 -11.50 -3.86
CA THR A 807 4.83 -12.65 -4.03
C THR A 807 5.19 -13.39 -5.31
N LEU A 808 5.40 -14.70 -5.20
CA LEU A 808 5.60 -15.62 -6.32
C LEU A 808 4.47 -16.66 -6.32
N ASN A 809 3.97 -16.99 -7.51
CA ASN A 809 2.94 -18.03 -7.69
C ASN A 809 3.50 -19.11 -8.62
N LEU A 810 3.25 -20.37 -8.27
CA LEU A 810 3.56 -21.51 -9.15
C LEU A 810 2.79 -21.37 -10.45
N ASN A 811 3.47 -21.62 -11.56
CA ASN A 811 2.86 -21.71 -12.89
C ASN A 811 2.85 -23.15 -13.45
N LYS A 812 3.38 -24.10 -12.67
CA LYS A 812 3.44 -25.54 -12.97
C LYS A 812 3.09 -26.33 -11.72
N SER A 813 2.54 -27.52 -11.90
CA SER A 813 2.39 -28.47 -10.79
C SER A 813 3.76 -29.04 -10.42
N VAL A 814 4.07 -29.09 -9.13
CA VAL A 814 5.36 -29.55 -8.61
C VAL A 814 5.15 -30.51 -7.45
N THR A 815 5.73 -31.71 -7.55
CA THR A 815 5.59 -32.79 -6.57
C THR A 815 6.72 -32.81 -5.53
N SER A 816 7.82 -32.08 -5.75
CA SER A 816 8.93 -32.02 -4.80
C SER A 816 8.51 -31.32 -3.51
N SER A 817 8.84 -31.90 -2.36
CA SER A 817 8.63 -31.32 -1.02
C SER A 817 9.60 -30.17 -0.69
N VAL A 818 10.68 -30.05 -1.46
CA VAL A 818 11.70 -29.00 -1.28
C VAL A 818 11.93 -28.27 -2.59
N LEU A 819 11.78 -26.96 -2.55
CA LEU A 819 12.07 -26.02 -3.63
C LEU A 819 13.12 -25.02 -3.17
N GLN A 820 13.56 -24.17 -4.09
CA GLN A 820 14.56 -23.17 -3.79
C GLN A 820 14.18 -21.81 -4.35
N LEU A 821 14.16 -20.80 -3.47
CA LEU A 821 14.14 -19.41 -3.89
C LEU A 821 15.56 -19.02 -4.33
N ARG A 822 15.68 -18.49 -5.55
CA ARG A 822 16.91 -17.87 -6.03
C ARG A 822 16.63 -16.42 -6.42
N VAL A 823 17.47 -15.50 -5.94
CA VAL A 823 17.41 -14.07 -6.25
C VAL A 823 18.71 -13.66 -6.93
N TYR A 824 18.62 -13.05 -8.10
CA TYR A 824 19.76 -12.66 -8.93
C TYR A 824 19.77 -11.15 -9.17
N ASP A 825 20.94 -10.59 -9.43
CA ASP A 825 21.02 -9.30 -10.12
C ASP A 825 20.57 -9.53 -11.58
N VAL A 826 19.82 -8.58 -12.16
CA VAL A 826 19.40 -8.69 -13.58
C VAL A 826 20.62 -8.80 -14.50
N GLU A 827 21.75 -8.21 -14.12
CA GLU A 827 23.01 -8.19 -14.89
C GLU A 827 23.93 -9.38 -14.58
N ASP A 828 23.70 -10.13 -13.48
CA ASP A 828 24.42 -11.37 -13.14
C ASP A 828 23.43 -12.48 -12.78
N ARG A 829 23.07 -13.27 -13.79
CA ARG A 829 22.12 -14.38 -13.68
C ARG A 829 22.78 -15.71 -13.29
N LEU A 830 24.10 -15.74 -13.13
CA LEU A 830 24.84 -16.96 -12.80
C LEU A 830 25.08 -17.07 -11.29
N ASN A 831 25.31 -15.94 -10.62
CA ASN A 831 25.63 -15.91 -9.19
C ASN A 831 24.42 -15.38 -8.40
N PRO A 832 23.65 -16.25 -7.72
CA PRO A 832 22.52 -15.80 -6.92
C PRO A 832 23.02 -14.97 -5.72
N LEU A 833 22.40 -13.81 -5.51
CA LEU A 833 22.58 -12.97 -4.33
C LEU A 833 21.99 -13.63 -3.09
N ILE A 834 20.86 -14.32 -3.26
CA ILE A 834 20.18 -15.08 -2.21
C ILE A 834 19.80 -16.45 -2.76
N LYS A 835 20.05 -17.49 -1.97
CA LYS A 835 19.65 -18.87 -2.23
C LYS A 835 19.06 -19.45 -0.95
N GLU A 836 17.75 -19.62 -0.91
CA GLU A 836 17.03 -20.04 0.30
C GLU A 836 16.13 -21.25 0.02
N THR A 837 16.01 -22.13 1.02
CA THR A 837 15.17 -23.33 0.90
C THR A 837 13.70 -22.97 1.13
N VAL A 838 12.81 -23.49 0.27
CA VAL A 838 11.35 -23.31 0.37
C VAL A 838 10.71 -24.68 0.58
N LYS A 839 10.03 -24.88 1.71
CA LYS A 839 9.25 -26.11 1.94
C LYS A 839 7.96 -26.04 1.12
N ASN A 840 7.72 -27.05 0.31
CA ASN A 840 6.53 -27.15 -0.52
C ASN A 840 5.46 -28.00 0.16
N ASN A 841 4.45 -27.34 0.73
CA ASN A 841 3.30 -27.96 1.38
C ASN A 841 2.06 -27.94 0.48
N THR A 842 2.20 -27.70 -0.84
CA THR A 842 1.04 -27.65 -1.74
C THR A 842 0.39 -29.01 -1.99
N MET A 843 1.09 -30.09 -1.65
CA MET A 843 0.58 -31.45 -1.73
C MET A 843 0.67 -32.07 -0.34
N ILE A 844 -0.47 -32.15 0.34
CA ILE A 844 -0.62 -33.08 1.45
C ILE A 844 -0.67 -34.47 0.80
N GLU A 845 0.31 -35.33 1.09
CA GLU A 845 0.16 -36.77 0.86
C GLU A 845 -1.14 -37.21 1.54
N GLN A 846 -2.12 -37.62 0.74
CA GLN A 846 -3.20 -38.45 1.27
C GLN A 846 -2.53 -39.77 1.65
N ASP A 847 -2.18 -39.92 2.92
CA ASP A 847 -1.91 -41.24 3.50
C ASP A 847 -3.15 -42.10 3.22
N PHE A 848 -2.97 -43.09 2.34
CA PHE A 848 -3.99 -44.02 1.88
C PHE A 848 -4.53 -44.93 2.98
#